data_AF-A0A2S1LBW8-F1
#
_entry.id   AF-A0A2S1LBW8-F1
#
_cell.length_a   1.000
_cell.length_b   1.000
_cell.length_c   1.000
_cell.angle_alpha   90.00
_cell.angle_beta   90.00
_cell.angle_gamma   90.00
#
_symmetry.space_group_name_H-M   'P 1'
#
loop_
_entity.id
_entity.type
_entity.pdbx_description
1 polymer ?
#
loop_
_entity_poly.entity_id
_entity_poly.type
_entity_poly.pdbx_seq_one_letter_code
_entity_poly.pdbx_strand_id
1 'polypeptide(L)'
;MRKIFTFLCFIILPCYTLMIAQTIYVATNGNDSNSGSISSPYKTFSKAVSVMSPGSTCIIKGGVYEQELLISKSGSSGNYLTFKAADGEKVTIKATTVVNGWQLHSGSIFKANVSMSIDSRFRALYHNGDYMDLARWPNNVDNNRWTLNTVAVTGGDASSFQASSLPNMDWTGGLVYYLGAHSGASWTRPIISSTTTQINHVGVDITKWPFDPHNPTVWRNIPGNNRGQMFLFNKLEALDYAREWFYDSANTILYFQTPDGNIPANGTVEIATRQYGAQLTGQYIKVEGIDFFGGSIKISGSNNMFFNNTVIHGNEGHDNLNNTGASVGEAAIEVLGANTLVKRCIINHSAVNGIIIQNYSGAHNSIIEENTISNIDYLGIHATAVRSTANNIKVLKNTITNAGRDGIYVSGLNCETAYNDASRAELINSDSGVFYTVGNAASKGSVIHHNWFHDSASPSYSSAKAAGIYLDNDSKGYVVHHNVIWNVSWSGFQVNWANWNIDFFNNTIWNSGGAMDSWVNGRVQQDNRIYNNFASTGDWFRGTGFDIQNNIIAASSPFEDVANLNFMPKSGTSLIDSGRQITGFVNPFKGTAPDLGAYERGGTAWTAGVDAIMDTGEALDVAQFFNQKSNLTIYPNPASDVLNVQLDASQNRGIVTVKVYSLLGRLIQIKQFDESQNSEISIPLNDFSQGTYLIKLFANGSVYNGKFIKK
;
A
#
# COMPACT_ATOMS: atom_id res chain seq x y z
N MET A 1 3.27 -0.71 92.55
CA MET A 1 4.04 -1.24 91.41
C MET A 1 3.17 -1.13 90.15
N ARG A 2 3.45 -0.15 89.29
CA ARG A 2 2.66 0.13 88.05
C ARG A 2 3.11 -0.81 86.93
N LYS A 3 2.15 -1.48 86.28
CA LYS A 3 2.37 -2.38 85.14
C LYS A 3 2.58 -1.55 83.86
N ILE A 4 3.68 -1.78 83.16
CA ILE A 4 3.99 -1.18 81.86
C ILE A 4 3.45 -2.12 80.77
N PHE A 5 2.50 -1.63 79.98
CA PHE A 5 2.05 -2.27 78.74
C PHE A 5 3.01 -1.87 77.61
N THR A 6 3.65 -2.87 76.98
CA THR A 6 4.52 -2.65 75.82
C THR A 6 3.67 -2.77 74.56
N PHE A 7 3.49 -1.68 73.84
CA PHE A 7 2.74 -1.62 72.57
C PHE A 7 3.70 -1.98 71.43
N LEU A 8 3.50 -3.13 70.78
CA LEU A 8 4.30 -3.58 69.65
C LEU A 8 3.77 -2.91 68.36
N CYS A 9 4.50 -1.95 67.82
CA CYS A 9 4.16 -1.23 66.59
C CYS A 9 4.63 -2.07 65.38
N PHE A 10 3.70 -2.69 64.64
CA PHE A 10 4.00 -3.35 63.35
C PHE A 10 4.21 -2.29 62.27
N ILE A 11 5.47 -2.09 61.86
CA ILE A 11 5.82 -1.28 60.69
C ILE A 11 5.56 -2.12 59.44
N ILE A 12 4.48 -1.84 58.72
CA ILE A 12 4.21 -2.39 57.38
C ILE A 12 5.06 -1.57 56.39
N LEU A 13 6.22 -2.09 55.98
CA LEU A 13 6.97 -1.53 54.86
C LEU A 13 6.21 -1.85 53.55
N PRO A 14 5.81 -0.86 52.73
CA PRO A 14 5.34 -1.13 51.38
C PRO A 14 6.51 -1.66 50.56
N CYS A 15 6.46 -2.95 50.22
CA CYS A 15 7.39 -3.56 49.28
C CYS A 15 7.08 -3.04 47.88
N TYR A 16 7.75 -1.94 47.48
CA TYR A 16 7.73 -1.47 46.10
C TYR A 16 8.46 -2.50 45.25
N THR A 17 7.72 -3.30 44.49
CA THR A 17 8.31 -4.11 43.42
C THR A 17 8.77 -3.16 42.33
N LEU A 18 10.10 -3.01 42.19
CA LEU A 18 10.69 -2.39 41.01
C LEU A 18 10.28 -3.23 39.79
N MET A 19 9.35 -2.72 38.98
CA MET A 19 9.04 -3.31 37.68
C MET A 19 10.19 -3.02 36.72
N ILE A 20 11.15 -3.95 36.68
CA ILE A 20 12.26 -3.90 35.71
C ILE A 20 11.74 -4.36 34.35
N ALA A 21 12.16 -3.67 33.29
CA ALA A 21 11.95 -4.10 31.91
C ALA A 21 12.54 -5.51 31.70
N GLN A 22 11.71 -6.48 31.30
CA GLN A 22 12.15 -7.88 31.14
C GLN A 22 12.42 -8.20 29.67
N THR A 23 13.45 -9.00 29.40
CA THR A 23 13.60 -9.68 28.10
C THR A 23 13.09 -11.11 28.24
N ILE A 24 12.02 -11.44 27.53
CA ILE A 24 11.39 -12.76 27.54
C ILE A 24 11.37 -13.37 26.14
N TYR A 25 11.26 -14.70 26.07
CA TYR A 25 11.32 -15.44 24.81
C TYR A 25 10.06 -16.27 24.58
N VAL A 26 9.59 -16.31 23.33
CA VAL A 26 8.52 -17.19 22.86
C VAL A 26 9.07 -18.11 21.78
N ALA A 27 8.76 -19.42 21.82
CA ALA A 27 9.19 -20.40 20.83
C ALA A 27 8.09 -21.43 20.56
N THR A 28 8.03 -21.97 19.34
CA THR A 28 7.07 -23.02 18.95
C THR A 28 7.21 -24.30 19.79
N ASN A 29 8.42 -24.61 20.23
CA ASN A 29 8.76 -25.71 21.14
C ASN A 29 8.82 -25.31 22.63
N GLY A 30 8.35 -24.11 22.98
CA GLY A 30 8.30 -23.61 24.35
C GLY A 30 7.21 -24.25 25.21
N ASN A 31 7.13 -23.81 26.47
CA ASN A 31 6.08 -24.20 27.42
C ASN A 31 5.71 -23.00 28.29
N ASP A 32 4.42 -22.75 28.51
CA ASP A 32 3.94 -21.60 29.31
C ASP A 32 4.20 -21.72 30.81
N SER A 33 4.62 -22.90 31.29
CA SER A 33 5.17 -23.11 32.63
C SER A 33 6.66 -22.76 32.76
N ASN A 34 7.34 -22.47 31.65
CA ASN A 34 8.75 -22.07 31.69
C ASN A 34 8.93 -20.66 32.28
N SER A 35 10.18 -20.24 32.50
CA SER A 35 10.52 -18.92 33.03
C SER A 35 10.47 -17.78 32.00
N GLY A 36 10.35 -18.09 30.70
CA GLY A 36 10.46 -17.11 29.61
C GLY A 36 11.89 -16.73 29.27
N SER A 37 12.90 -17.42 29.80
CA SER A 37 14.31 -17.22 29.46
C SER A 37 14.66 -17.79 28.09
N ILE A 38 15.83 -17.45 27.55
CA ILE A 38 16.30 -17.93 26.24
C ILE A 38 16.37 -19.47 26.15
N SER A 39 16.75 -20.15 27.24
CA SER A 39 16.84 -21.61 27.35
C SER A 39 15.52 -22.27 27.72
N SER A 40 14.55 -21.50 28.22
CA SER A 40 13.23 -21.99 28.63
C SER A 40 12.16 -20.96 28.23
N PRO A 41 11.86 -20.85 26.92
CA PRO A 41 10.92 -19.87 26.39
C PRO A 41 9.46 -20.26 26.69
N TYR A 42 8.58 -19.27 26.72
CA TYR A 42 7.13 -19.49 26.72
C TYR A 42 6.67 -20.07 25.37
N LYS A 43 5.48 -20.68 25.35
CA LYS A 43 4.87 -21.23 24.12
C LYS A 43 3.94 -20.25 23.44
N THR A 44 3.22 -19.43 24.22
CA THR A 44 2.14 -18.58 23.70
C THR A 44 2.45 -17.09 23.83
N PHE A 45 1.92 -16.31 22.88
CA PHE A 45 1.97 -14.84 22.96
C PHE A 45 1.17 -14.32 24.16
N SER A 46 0.02 -14.95 24.46
CA SER A 46 -0.81 -14.60 25.62
C SER A 46 -0.03 -14.69 26.94
N LYS A 47 0.76 -15.77 27.12
CA LYS A 47 1.61 -15.91 28.31
C LYS A 47 2.65 -14.79 28.39
N ALA A 48 3.33 -14.49 27.28
CA ALA A 48 4.30 -13.39 27.22
C ALA A 48 3.65 -12.04 27.59
N VAL A 49 2.53 -11.67 26.96
CA VAL A 49 1.78 -10.44 27.26
C VAL A 49 1.36 -10.39 28.73
N SER A 50 0.93 -11.51 29.32
CA SER A 50 0.48 -11.56 30.72
C SER A 50 1.56 -11.17 31.74
N VAL A 51 2.84 -11.40 31.44
CA VAL A 51 3.95 -11.14 32.37
C VAL A 51 4.70 -9.84 32.07
N MET A 52 4.56 -9.29 30.86
CA MET A 52 5.25 -8.05 30.47
C MET A 52 4.75 -6.83 31.26
N SER A 53 5.70 -5.94 31.56
CA SER A 53 5.54 -4.59 32.10
C SER A 53 6.15 -3.56 31.14
N PRO A 54 5.79 -2.25 31.21
CA PRO A 54 6.35 -1.23 30.34
C PRO A 54 7.89 -1.32 30.19
N GLY A 55 8.38 -1.21 28.95
CA GLY A 55 9.78 -1.38 28.59
C GLY A 55 10.21 -2.83 28.33
N SER A 56 9.37 -3.83 28.61
CA SER A 56 9.70 -5.23 28.34
C SER A 56 9.82 -5.53 26.84
N THR A 57 10.71 -6.46 26.51
CA THR A 57 10.93 -6.98 25.16
C THR A 57 10.62 -8.48 25.09
N CYS A 58 9.75 -8.88 24.18
CA CYS A 58 9.47 -10.25 23.80
C CYS A 58 10.24 -10.57 22.50
N ILE A 59 11.20 -11.49 22.60
CA ILE A 59 11.96 -12.03 21.48
C ILE A 59 11.29 -13.34 21.02
N ILE A 60 10.83 -13.37 19.78
CA ILE A 60 10.11 -14.51 19.20
C ILE A 60 11.10 -15.32 18.37
N LYS A 61 11.32 -16.57 18.75
CA LYS A 61 12.18 -17.49 17.98
C LYS A 61 11.51 -17.89 16.67
N GLY A 62 12.32 -18.29 15.70
CA GLY A 62 11.90 -18.65 14.36
C GLY A 62 10.92 -19.82 14.36
N GLY A 63 9.96 -19.73 13.45
CA GLY A 63 8.90 -20.73 13.31
C GLY A 63 7.59 -20.14 12.79
N VAL A 64 6.63 -21.05 12.57
CA VAL A 64 5.27 -20.73 12.16
C VAL A 64 4.35 -20.79 13.38
N TYR A 65 3.62 -19.71 13.62
CA TYR A 65 2.70 -19.56 14.74
C TYR A 65 1.28 -19.41 14.20
N GLU A 66 0.43 -20.40 14.46
CA GLU A 66 -1.02 -20.34 14.18
C GLU A 66 -1.81 -19.71 15.34
N GLN A 67 -1.15 -18.83 16.12
CA GLN A 67 -1.74 -18.08 17.22
C GLN A 67 -1.84 -16.60 16.84
N GLU A 68 -2.93 -15.94 17.22
CA GLU A 68 -3.04 -14.49 17.06
C GLU A 68 -2.10 -13.74 18.03
N LEU A 69 -1.43 -12.70 17.54
CA LEU A 69 -0.69 -11.77 18.39
C LEU A 69 -1.62 -10.66 18.92
N LEU A 70 -2.30 -10.95 20.03
CA LEU A 70 -3.15 -9.99 20.74
C LEU A 70 -2.36 -9.31 21.87
N ILE A 71 -2.07 -8.01 21.71
CA ILE A 71 -1.31 -7.21 22.68
C ILE A 71 -2.25 -6.19 23.34
N SER A 72 -2.80 -6.57 24.48
CA SER A 72 -3.76 -5.76 25.24
C SER A 72 -3.15 -4.89 26.33
N LYS A 73 -1.91 -5.17 26.73
CA LYS A 73 -1.17 -4.34 27.69
C LYS A 73 -0.53 -3.14 27.01
N SER A 74 -0.36 -2.07 27.77
CA SER A 74 0.32 -0.85 27.32
C SER A 74 1.73 -0.77 27.89
N GLY A 75 2.64 -0.20 27.10
CA GLY A 75 3.87 0.39 27.59
C GLY A 75 3.63 1.79 28.15
N SER A 76 4.68 2.60 28.18
CA SER A 76 4.59 4.03 28.47
C SER A 76 5.54 4.82 27.59
N SER A 77 5.43 6.15 27.59
CA SER A 77 6.34 7.01 26.84
C SER A 77 7.80 6.69 27.18
N GLY A 78 8.61 6.44 26.16
CA GLY A 78 10.01 5.99 26.28
C GLY A 78 10.21 4.52 26.69
N ASN A 79 9.16 3.80 27.12
CA ASN A 79 9.23 2.42 27.60
C ASN A 79 8.19 1.54 26.88
N TYR A 80 8.43 1.31 25.59
CA TYR A 80 7.54 0.53 24.75
C TYR A 80 7.53 -0.95 25.16
N LEU A 81 6.38 -1.61 24.99
CA LEU A 81 6.37 -3.08 24.91
C LEU A 81 6.84 -3.48 23.50
N THR A 82 7.97 -4.17 23.42
CA THR A 82 8.54 -4.56 22.12
C THR A 82 8.31 -6.04 21.85
N PHE A 83 7.80 -6.37 20.68
CA PHE A 83 7.68 -7.73 20.15
C PHE A 83 8.51 -7.80 18.87
N LYS A 84 9.57 -8.59 18.87
CA LYS A 84 10.46 -8.70 17.71
C LYS A 84 10.87 -10.14 17.42
N ALA A 85 11.12 -10.45 16.15
CA ALA A 85 11.81 -11.69 15.81
C ALA A 85 13.21 -11.74 16.45
N ALA A 86 13.67 -12.95 16.77
CA ALA A 86 15.04 -13.21 17.16
C ALA A 86 15.99 -12.87 15.99
N ASP A 87 17.17 -12.35 16.32
CA ASP A 87 18.09 -11.83 15.31
C ASP A 87 18.50 -12.93 14.32
N GLY A 88 18.23 -12.69 13.02
CA GLY A 88 18.51 -13.63 11.94
C GLY A 88 17.52 -14.79 11.80
N GLU A 89 16.48 -14.86 12.64
CA GLU A 89 15.44 -15.90 12.57
C GLU A 89 14.18 -15.39 11.86
N LYS A 90 13.50 -16.28 11.12
CA LYS A 90 12.24 -15.97 10.43
C LYS A 90 11.04 -16.37 11.29
N VAL A 91 10.21 -15.38 11.66
CA VAL A 91 8.97 -15.59 12.40
C VAL A 91 7.78 -15.33 11.48
N THR A 92 6.90 -16.32 11.35
CA THR A 92 5.66 -16.17 10.59
C THR A 92 4.45 -16.42 11.47
N ILE A 93 3.56 -15.45 11.56
CA ILE A 93 2.25 -15.57 12.21
C ILE A 93 1.18 -15.78 11.14
N LYS A 94 0.51 -16.91 11.19
CA LYS A 94 -0.53 -17.28 10.24
C LYS A 94 -1.91 -17.13 10.85
N ALA A 95 -2.84 -16.52 10.11
CA ALA A 95 -4.27 -16.57 10.40
C ALA A 95 -4.95 -17.78 9.72
N THR A 96 -4.16 -18.68 9.14
CA THR A 96 -4.59 -19.89 8.44
C THR A 96 -4.27 -21.16 9.23
N THR A 97 -4.83 -22.29 8.80
CA THR A 97 -4.44 -23.63 9.24
C THR A 97 -4.45 -24.61 8.07
N VAL A 98 -3.65 -25.67 8.15
CA VAL A 98 -3.52 -26.70 7.11
C VAL A 98 -4.75 -27.61 7.08
N VAL A 99 -5.20 -27.95 5.88
CA VAL A 99 -6.22 -28.98 5.62
C VAL A 99 -5.55 -30.21 4.99
N ASN A 100 -5.72 -31.35 5.64
CA ASN A 100 -5.22 -32.66 5.20
C ASN A 100 -6.39 -33.65 5.03
N GLY A 101 -6.06 -34.88 4.61
CA GLY A 101 -7.06 -35.96 4.55
C GLY A 101 -8.03 -35.80 3.39
N TRP A 102 -7.58 -35.19 2.30
CA TRP A 102 -8.34 -35.03 1.07
C TRP A 102 -8.74 -36.38 0.49
N GLN A 103 -9.93 -36.43 -0.10
CA GLN A 103 -10.50 -37.59 -0.76
C GLN A 103 -11.07 -37.19 -2.11
N LEU A 104 -11.06 -38.09 -3.08
CA LEU A 104 -11.71 -37.85 -4.36
C LEU A 104 -13.21 -37.60 -4.14
N HIS A 105 -13.73 -36.51 -4.72
CA HIS A 105 -15.17 -36.27 -4.83
C HIS A 105 -15.69 -36.75 -6.19
N SER A 106 -15.20 -36.14 -7.28
CA SER A 106 -15.54 -36.48 -8.67
C SER A 106 -14.55 -35.80 -9.62
N GLY A 107 -14.15 -36.46 -10.72
CA GLY A 107 -13.20 -35.89 -11.68
C GLY A 107 -11.90 -35.42 -11.01
N SER A 108 -11.58 -34.13 -11.15
CA SER A 108 -10.43 -33.47 -10.50
C SER A 108 -10.80 -32.69 -9.23
N ILE A 109 -12.00 -32.93 -8.69
CA ILE A 109 -12.50 -32.28 -7.48
C ILE A 109 -12.25 -33.21 -6.30
N PHE A 110 -11.64 -32.66 -5.26
CA PHE A 110 -11.35 -33.33 -4.00
C PHE A 110 -12.13 -32.68 -2.86
N LYS A 111 -12.34 -33.43 -1.78
CA LYS A 111 -13.04 -32.93 -0.59
C LYS A 111 -12.35 -33.31 0.70
N ALA A 112 -12.55 -32.48 1.73
CA ALA A 112 -12.13 -32.72 3.10
C ALA A 112 -13.20 -32.22 4.09
N ASN A 113 -13.32 -32.89 5.23
CA ASN A 113 -14.18 -32.42 6.32
C ASN A 113 -13.45 -31.32 7.11
N VAL A 114 -14.01 -30.11 7.14
CA VAL A 114 -13.41 -28.95 7.80
C VAL A 114 -14.52 -28.07 8.36
N SER A 115 -14.27 -27.47 9.54
CA SER A 115 -15.17 -26.45 10.09
C SER A 115 -14.59 -25.06 9.88
N MET A 116 -15.16 -24.30 8.93
CA MET A 116 -14.81 -22.89 8.69
C MET A 116 -15.76 -21.97 9.45
N SER A 117 -15.40 -21.63 10.69
CA SER A 117 -16.20 -20.78 11.59
C SER A 117 -16.06 -19.28 11.33
N ILE A 118 -15.08 -18.86 10.54
CA ILE A 118 -14.93 -17.46 10.13
C ILE A 118 -16.11 -17.06 9.23
N ASP A 119 -16.51 -15.78 9.31
CA ASP A 119 -17.54 -15.23 8.44
C ASP A 119 -17.24 -15.54 6.97
N SER A 120 -18.28 -15.94 6.23
CA SER A 120 -18.24 -16.22 4.79
C SER A 120 -17.40 -15.24 3.98
N ARG A 121 -17.51 -13.93 4.26
CA ARG A 121 -16.80 -12.89 3.50
C ARG A 121 -15.29 -12.87 3.67
N PHE A 122 -14.78 -13.48 4.75
CA PHE A 122 -13.34 -13.58 5.04
C PHE A 122 -12.79 -14.99 4.82
N ARG A 123 -13.60 -15.91 4.29
CA ARG A 123 -13.12 -17.25 3.95
C ARG A 123 -12.19 -17.14 2.75
N ALA A 124 -11.03 -17.77 2.90
CA ALA A 124 -10.02 -17.89 1.86
C ALA A 124 -9.43 -19.29 1.90
N LEU A 125 -9.07 -19.80 0.73
CA LEU A 125 -8.31 -21.04 0.56
C LEU A 125 -7.02 -20.71 -0.17
N TYR A 126 -5.92 -21.29 0.32
CA TYR A 126 -4.61 -21.17 -0.28
C TYR A 126 -4.08 -22.55 -0.64
N HIS A 127 -3.39 -22.67 -1.77
CA HIS A 127 -2.69 -23.88 -2.18
C HIS A 127 -1.25 -23.53 -2.52
N ASN A 128 -0.30 -24.08 -1.74
CA ASN A 128 1.12 -23.72 -1.77
C ASN A 128 1.38 -22.21 -1.55
N GLY A 129 0.54 -21.57 -0.75
CA GLY A 129 0.61 -20.14 -0.45
C GLY A 129 -0.11 -19.23 -1.45
N ASP A 130 -0.46 -19.72 -2.64
CA ASP A 130 -1.27 -18.98 -3.61
C ASP A 130 -2.73 -18.99 -3.18
N TYR A 131 -3.47 -17.90 -3.43
CA TYR A 131 -4.92 -17.85 -3.22
C TYR A 131 -5.70 -18.55 -4.32
N MET A 132 -6.78 -19.24 -3.95
CA MET A 132 -7.70 -19.96 -4.83
C MET A 132 -9.06 -19.24 -4.93
N ASP A 133 -9.67 -19.28 -6.11
CA ASP A 133 -10.94 -18.62 -6.39
C ASP A 133 -12.12 -19.41 -5.83
N LEU A 134 -13.13 -18.72 -5.30
CA LEU A 134 -14.43 -19.36 -5.11
C LEU A 134 -14.96 -19.81 -6.48
N ALA A 135 -15.51 -21.02 -6.54
CA ALA A 135 -16.13 -21.60 -7.73
C ALA A 135 -17.08 -20.59 -8.40
N ARG A 136 -16.83 -20.28 -9.68
CA ARG A 136 -17.40 -19.12 -10.35
C ARG A 136 -17.69 -19.37 -11.81
N TRP A 137 -18.50 -18.48 -12.39
CA TRP A 137 -18.72 -18.38 -13.82
C TRP A 137 -18.78 -16.90 -14.25
N PRO A 138 -18.11 -16.50 -15.33
CA PRO A 138 -17.10 -17.26 -16.06
C PRO A 138 -15.86 -17.60 -15.22
N ASN A 139 -15.13 -18.63 -15.65
CA ASN A 139 -13.93 -19.13 -14.98
C ASN A 139 -12.77 -18.13 -15.13
N ASN A 140 -11.90 -18.06 -14.12
CA ASN A 140 -10.68 -17.25 -14.16
C ASN A 140 -9.57 -17.97 -14.94
N VAL A 141 -9.63 -17.90 -16.27
CA VAL A 141 -8.82 -18.75 -17.16
C VAL A 141 -7.33 -18.39 -17.20
N ASP A 142 -6.98 -17.15 -16.87
CA ASP A 142 -5.61 -16.62 -16.90
C ASP A 142 -5.00 -16.44 -15.51
N ASN A 143 -5.75 -16.74 -14.45
CA ASN A 143 -5.32 -16.61 -13.05
C ASN A 143 -4.79 -15.21 -12.71
N ASN A 144 -5.37 -14.17 -13.32
CA ASN A 144 -4.97 -12.80 -13.10
C ASN A 144 -6.10 -12.04 -12.40
N ARG A 145 -5.83 -11.54 -11.19
CA ARG A 145 -6.85 -10.85 -10.38
C ARG A 145 -7.31 -9.52 -10.95
N TRP A 146 -6.59 -8.97 -11.93
CA TRP A 146 -6.96 -7.73 -12.63
C TRP A 146 -7.82 -7.96 -13.86
N THR A 147 -7.95 -9.21 -14.32
CA THR A 147 -8.89 -9.60 -15.37
C THR A 147 -10.12 -10.21 -14.72
N LEU A 148 -11.20 -9.41 -14.67
CA LEU A 148 -12.40 -9.80 -13.94
C LEU A 148 -13.13 -11.03 -14.50
N ASN A 149 -12.87 -11.44 -15.75
CA ASN A 149 -13.49 -12.59 -16.41
C ASN A 149 -15.02 -12.60 -16.26
N THR A 150 -15.67 -11.62 -16.89
CA THR A 150 -17.08 -11.24 -16.70
C THR A 150 -17.90 -11.41 -17.96
N VAL A 151 -19.23 -11.34 -17.81
CA VAL A 151 -20.18 -11.17 -18.91
C VAL A 151 -20.85 -9.81 -18.83
N ALA A 152 -21.19 -9.25 -19.99
CA ALA A 152 -21.91 -7.99 -20.08
C ALA A 152 -23.35 -8.13 -19.59
N VAL A 153 -23.80 -7.15 -18.80
CA VAL A 153 -25.21 -6.99 -18.42
C VAL A 153 -25.94 -6.32 -19.56
N THR A 154 -27.10 -6.86 -19.95
CA THR A 154 -27.93 -6.36 -21.05
C THR A 154 -29.17 -5.60 -20.58
N GLY A 155 -29.53 -5.73 -19.31
CA GLY A 155 -30.68 -5.08 -18.68
C GLY A 155 -30.75 -5.40 -17.19
N GLY A 156 -31.76 -4.88 -16.50
CA GLY A 156 -31.93 -5.09 -15.06
C GLY A 156 -32.52 -3.88 -14.35
N ASP A 157 -32.66 -4.01 -13.04
CA ASP A 157 -33.18 -2.98 -12.14
C ASP A 157 -32.48 -3.05 -10.76
N ALA A 158 -33.11 -2.50 -9.73
CA ALA A 158 -32.60 -2.49 -8.36
C ALA A 158 -32.38 -3.89 -7.75
N SER A 159 -32.98 -4.94 -8.32
CA SER A 159 -33.03 -6.29 -7.76
C SER A 159 -32.80 -7.40 -8.78
N SER A 160 -32.46 -7.06 -10.03
CA SER A 160 -32.22 -8.03 -11.08
C SER A 160 -31.19 -7.60 -12.09
N PHE A 161 -30.51 -8.59 -12.67
CA PHE A 161 -29.66 -8.47 -13.84
C PHE A 161 -30.17 -9.35 -14.96
N GLN A 162 -30.15 -8.84 -16.18
CA GLN A 162 -30.33 -9.61 -17.40
C GLN A 162 -28.97 -9.77 -18.10
N ALA A 163 -28.69 -10.96 -18.60
CA ALA A 163 -27.53 -11.24 -19.43
C ALA A 163 -27.82 -12.42 -20.36
N SER A 164 -27.05 -12.52 -21.43
CA SER A 164 -27.10 -13.66 -22.34
C SER A 164 -26.29 -14.84 -21.81
N SER A 165 -26.73 -16.06 -22.12
CA SER A 165 -25.95 -17.29 -21.94
C SER A 165 -25.57 -17.62 -20.49
N LEU A 166 -26.46 -17.34 -19.52
CA LEU A 166 -26.25 -17.80 -18.16
C LEU A 166 -26.30 -19.34 -18.11
N PRO A 167 -25.40 -20.00 -17.35
CA PRO A 167 -25.42 -21.45 -17.19
C PRO A 167 -26.78 -21.92 -16.67
N ASN A 168 -27.29 -23.01 -17.24
CA ASN A 168 -28.56 -23.62 -16.83
C ASN A 168 -28.38 -24.42 -15.54
N MET A 169 -28.21 -23.72 -14.43
CA MET A 169 -28.10 -24.26 -13.07
C MET A 169 -28.80 -23.33 -12.08
N ASP A 170 -29.13 -23.85 -10.91
CA ASP A 170 -29.73 -23.05 -9.84
C ASP A 170 -28.67 -22.25 -9.08
N TRP A 171 -28.64 -20.95 -9.33
CA TRP A 171 -27.75 -20.01 -8.63
C TRP A 171 -28.27 -19.55 -7.28
N THR A 172 -29.45 -20.01 -6.82
CA THR A 172 -30.01 -19.62 -5.51
C THR A 172 -29.02 -19.93 -4.39
N GLY A 173 -28.80 -18.95 -3.51
CA GLY A 173 -27.82 -19.01 -2.42
C GLY A 173 -26.36 -18.72 -2.85
N GLY A 174 -26.08 -18.64 -4.15
CA GLY A 174 -24.83 -18.12 -4.69
C GLY A 174 -24.76 -16.60 -4.60
N LEU A 175 -23.70 -16.03 -5.18
CA LEU A 175 -23.41 -14.60 -5.16
C LEU A 175 -23.25 -14.05 -6.57
N VAL A 176 -23.67 -12.81 -6.79
CA VAL A 176 -23.39 -12.04 -8.01
C VAL A 176 -22.49 -10.86 -7.66
N TYR A 177 -21.36 -10.76 -8.36
CA TYR A 177 -20.52 -9.56 -8.39
C TYR A 177 -20.92 -8.71 -9.58
N TYR A 178 -21.05 -7.40 -9.41
CA TYR A 178 -21.36 -6.48 -10.49
C TYR A 178 -20.47 -5.23 -10.46
N LEU A 179 -19.85 -4.92 -11.59
CA LEU A 179 -19.16 -3.65 -11.84
C LEU A 179 -19.99 -2.81 -12.81
N GLY A 180 -20.45 -1.64 -12.36
CA GLY A 180 -21.33 -0.78 -13.15
C GLY A 180 -20.71 -0.25 -14.43
N ALA A 181 -21.53 0.17 -15.39
CA ALA A 181 -21.06 0.80 -16.64
C ALA A 181 -20.32 2.13 -16.41
N HIS A 182 -20.60 2.83 -15.31
CA HIS A 182 -19.78 3.96 -14.86
C HIS A 182 -18.36 3.53 -14.44
N SER A 183 -18.19 2.25 -14.08
CA SER A 183 -16.96 1.58 -13.66
C SER A 183 -16.23 2.18 -12.45
N GLY A 184 -16.81 3.15 -11.75
CA GLY A 184 -16.20 3.75 -10.55
C GLY A 184 -16.31 2.95 -9.26
N ALA A 185 -17.20 1.95 -9.20
CA ALA A 185 -17.33 1.02 -8.07
C ALA A 185 -18.09 -0.24 -8.49
N SER A 186 -17.73 -1.38 -7.90
CA SER A 186 -18.49 -2.62 -7.92
C SER A 186 -19.27 -2.84 -6.62
N TRP A 187 -20.08 -3.90 -6.58
CA TRP A 187 -20.72 -4.43 -5.37
C TRP A 187 -21.17 -5.87 -5.59
N THR A 188 -21.46 -6.58 -4.48
CA THR A 188 -21.83 -8.01 -4.48
C THR A 188 -23.14 -8.26 -3.75
N ARG A 189 -24.02 -9.13 -4.27
CA ARG A 189 -25.28 -9.51 -3.59
C ARG A 189 -25.57 -11.02 -3.61
N PRO A 190 -26.29 -11.53 -2.60
CA PRO A 190 -26.85 -12.87 -2.64
C PRO A 190 -27.91 -13.01 -3.74
N ILE A 191 -27.89 -14.15 -4.43
CA ILE A 191 -28.85 -14.52 -5.46
C ILE A 191 -30.05 -15.22 -4.83
N ILE A 192 -31.26 -14.75 -5.17
CA ILE A 192 -32.55 -15.23 -4.68
C ILE A 192 -33.16 -16.25 -5.65
N SER A 193 -33.02 -16.04 -6.95
CA SER A 193 -33.47 -16.97 -7.99
C SER A 193 -32.76 -16.68 -9.31
N SER A 194 -32.80 -17.63 -10.23
CA SER A 194 -32.16 -17.48 -11.54
C SER A 194 -32.93 -18.20 -12.65
N THR A 195 -32.72 -17.72 -13.87
CA THR A 195 -33.05 -18.39 -15.13
C THR A 195 -31.83 -18.29 -16.05
N THR A 196 -31.89 -18.88 -17.24
CA THR A 196 -30.80 -18.77 -18.24
C THR A 196 -30.59 -17.36 -18.81
N THR A 197 -31.44 -16.39 -18.46
CA THR A 197 -31.36 -15.00 -18.94
C THR A 197 -31.49 -13.94 -17.85
N GLN A 198 -31.72 -14.34 -16.60
CA GLN A 198 -31.94 -13.40 -15.50
C GLN A 198 -31.43 -13.93 -14.16
N ILE A 199 -30.77 -13.05 -13.40
CA ILE A 199 -30.40 -13.24 -12.00
C ILE A 199 -31.21 -12.26 -11.16
N ASN A 200 -31.95 -12.78 -10.18
CA ASN A 200 -32.62 -11.97 -9.17
C ASN A 200 -31.79 -12.01 -7.89
N HIS A 201 -31.55 -10.86 -7.28
CA HIS A 201 -30.68 -10.73 -6.12
C HIS A 201 -31.34 -9.90 -5.01
N VAL A 202 -30.74 -9.92 -3.82
CA VAL A 202 -31.12 -9.00 -2.74
C VAL A 202 -30.88 -7.57 -3.24
N GLY A 203 -31.96 -6.79 -3.33
CA GLY A 203 -31.93 -5.49 -4.01
C GLY A 203 -31.03 -4.44 -3.36
N VAL A 204 -30.75 -3.37 -4.11
CA VAL A 204 -30.01 -2.19 -3.67
C VAL A 204 -30.84 -0.92 -3.88
N ASP A 205 -30.57 0.13 -3.11
CA ASP A 205 -31.23 1.42 -3.29
C ASP A 205 -30.52 2.23 -4.38
N ILE A 206 -30.97 2.07 -5.63
CA ILE A 206 -30.40 2.72 -6.82
C ILE A 206 -30.61 4.25 -6.86
N THR A 207 -31.18 4.84 -5.81
CA THR A 207 -31.32 6.30 -5.67
C THR A 207 -30.26 6.91 -4.75
N LYS A 208 -29.39 6.08 -4.16
CA LYS A 208 -28.36 6.49 -3.22
C LYS A 208 -26.97 6.12 -3.72
N TRP A 209 -25.99 6.94 -3.36
CA TRP A 209 -24.58 6.62 -3.51
C TRP A 209 -24.22 5.35 -2.70
N PRO A 210 -23.46 4.38 -3.26
CA PRO A 210 -22.84 4.39 -4.59
C PRO A 210 -23.73 3.84 -5.71
N PHE A 211 -24.85 3.21 -5.42
CA PHE A 211 -25.68 2.55 -6.43
C PHE A 211 -26.22 3.49 -7.51
N ASP A 212 -26.39 4.78 -7.21
CA ASP A 212 -26.43 5.85 -8.22
C ASP A 212 -25.02 6.43 -8.39
N PRO A 213 -24.33 6.27 -9.54
CA PRO A 213 -24.79 5.68 -10.80
C PRO A 213 -24.41 4.20 -11.02
N HIS A 214 -23.90 3.49 -10.01
CA HIS A 214 -23.38 2.12 -10.15
C HIS A 214 -24.47 1.04 -10.17
N ASN A 215 -25.42 1.08 -11.11
CA ASN A 215 -26.54 0.12 -11.23
C ASN A 215 -26.85 -0.24 -12.70
N PRO A 216 -27.60 -1.35 -12.98
CA PRO A 216 -27.79 -1.84 -14.36
C PRO A 216 -28.76 -1.00 -15.21
N THR A 217 -29.51 -0.08 -14.60
CA THR A 217 -30.39 0.84 -15.35
C THR A 217 -29.59 1.93 -16.06
N VAL A 218 -28.37 2.23 -15.58
CA VAL A 218 -27.48 3.24 -16.16
C VAL A 218 -26.85 2.73 -17.45
N TRP A 219 -27.03 3.52 -18.52
CA TRP A 219 -26.43 3.27 -19.82
C TRP A 219 -25.19 4.16 -20.02
N ARG A 220 -24.09 3.57 -20.47
CA ARG A 220 -22.91 4.27 -20.98
C ARG A 220 -22.59 3.75 -22.38
N ASN A 221 -22.11 4.62 -23.27
CA ASN A 221 -21.77 4.23 -24.64
C ASN A 221 -20.41 3.52 -24.72
N ILE A 222 -20.29 2.38 -24.03
CA ILE A 222 -19.08 1.54 -24.00
C ILE A 222 -19.37 0.28 -24.82
N PRO A 223 -18.72 0.11 -25.99
CA PRO A 223 -18.97 -1.05 -26.84
C PRO A 223 -18.83 -2.38 -26.09
N GLY A 224 -19.89 -3.18 -26.08
CA GLY A 224 -19.91 -4.49 -25.42
C GLY A 224 -20.05 -4.45 -23.89
N ASN A 225 -20.14 -3.27 -23.26
CA ASN A 225 -20.27 -3.13 -21.80
C ASN A 225 -21.22 -1.99 -21.39
N ASN A 226 -22.29 -1.77 -22.16
CA ASN A 226 -23.11 -0.56 -22.04
C ASN A 226 -23.84 -0.40 -20.68
N ARG A 227 -24.06 -1.49 -19.96
CA ARG A 227 -24.72 -1.49 -18.64
C ARG A 227 -23.86 -2.13 -17.55
N GLY A 228 -22.55 -2.20 -17.76
CA GLY A 228 -21.65 -2.88 -16.84
C GLY A 228 -21.66 -4.39 -17.03
N GLN A 229 -20.99 -5.07 -16.11
CA GLN A 229 -20.60 -6.47 -16.26
C GLN A 229 -20.61 -7.20 -14.93
N MET A 230 -20.79 -8.51 -14.97
CA MET A 230 -20.94 -9.34 -13.79
C MET A 230 -20.26 -10.70 -13.93
N PHE A 231 -20.04 -11.36 -12.80
CA PHE A 231 -19.80 -12.80 -12.72
C PHE A 231 -20.59 -13.37 -11.53
N LEU A 232 -20.86 -14.67 -11.58
CA LEU A 232 -21.59 -15.42 -10.57
C LEU A 232 -20.62 -16.35 -9.85
N PHE A 233 -20.78 -16.57 -8.55
CA PHE A 233 -19.86 -17.40 -7.79
C PHE A 233 -20.46 -18.00 -6.53
N ASN A 234 -19.67 -18.83 -5.85
CA ASN A 234 -19.99 -19.48 -4.58
C ASN A 234 -21.11 -20.55 -4.70
N LYS A 235 -20.99 -21.45 -5.67
CA LYS A 235 -21.86 -22.63 -5.87
C LYS A 235 -21.01 -23.86 -6.18
N LEU A 236 -21.37 -25.02 -5.62
CA LEU A 236 -20.66 -26.28 -5.90
C LEU A 236 -20.79 -26.69 -7.37
N GLU A 237 -21.95 -26.44 -7.97
CA GLU A 237 -22.23 -26.78 -9.36
C GLU A 237 -21.42 -25.93 -10.35
N ALA A 238 -20.83 -24.82 -9.89
CA ALA A 238 -19.89 -23.99 -10.64
C ALA A 238 -18.43 -24.36 -10.38
N LEU A 239 -18.15 -25.37 -9.55
CA LEU A 239 -16.78 -25.86 -9.32
C LEU A 239 -16.42 -26.79 -10.49
N ASP A 240 -15.86 -26.22 -11.54
CA ASP A 240 -15.55 -26.95 -12.78
C ASP A 240 -14.18 -26.63 -13.37
N TYR A 241 -13.43 -25.70 -12.77
CA TYR A 241 -12.14 -25.25 -13.26
C TYR A 241 -11.02 -25.43 -12.24
N ALA A 242 -9.79 -25.48 -12.76
CA ALA A 242 -8.61 -25.49 -11.92
C ALA A 242 -8.55 -24.24 -11.04
N ARG A 243 -8.07 -24.39 -9.80
CA ARG A 243 -7.92 -23.31 -8.79
C ARG A 243 -9.21 -22.84 -8.14
N GLU A 244 -10.30 -23.58 -8.30
CA GLU A 244 -11.59 -23.24 -7.71
C GLU A 244 -11.90 -24.07 -6.46
N TRP A 245 -12.63 -23.48 -5.51
CA TRP A 245 -13.11 -24.17 -4.32
C TRP A 245 -14.53 -23.75 -3.92
N PHE A 246 -15.18 -24.60 -3.14
CA PHE A 246 -16.50 -24.33 -2.54
C PHE A 246 -16.57 -24.91 -1.13
N TYR A 247 -17.20 -24.20 -0.19
CA TYR A 247 -17.43 -24.70 1.16
C TYR A 247 -18.92 -24.89 1.44
N ASP A 248 -19.31 -26.14 1.61
CA ASP A 248 -20.63 -26.54 2.07
C ASP A 248 -20.71 -26.40 3.59
N SER A 249 -21.21 -25.25 4.06
CA SER A 249 -21.35 -24.99 5.48
C SER A 249 -22.41 -25.86 6.18
N ALA A 250 -23.38 -26.40 5.44
CA ALA A 250 -24.41 -27.25 6.02
C ALA A 250 -23.86 -28.62 6.43
N ASN A 251 -22.94 -29.15 5.62
CA ASN A 251 -22.33 -30.46 5.84
C ASN A 251 -20.88 -30.40 6.34
N THR A 252 -20.30 -29.20 6.49
CA THR A 252 -18.90 -28.97 6.89
C THR A 252 -17.88 -29.63 5.95
N ILE A 253 -18.14 -29.53 4.64
CA ILE A 253 -17.29 -30.13 3.60
C ILE A 253 -16.70 -29.03 2.74
N LEU A 254 -15.38 -29.04 2.61
CA LEU A 254 -14.62 -28.21 1.68
C LEU A 254 -14.36 -29.01 0.41
N TYR A 255 -14.68 -28.45 -0.75
CA TYR A 255 -14.42 -28.97 -2.08
C TYR A 255 -13.37 -28.10 -2.77
N PHE A 256 -12.42 -28.71 -3.46
CA PHE A 256 -11.32 -28.00 -4.12
C PHE A 256 -10.85 -28.77 -5.36
N GLN A 257 -10.63 -28.03 -6.45
CA GLN A 257 -9.94 -28.51 -7.64
C GLN A 257 -8.58 -27.82 -7.75
N THR A 258 -7.51 -28.59 -7.59
CA THR A 258 -6.14 -28.09 -7.62
C THR A 258 -5.76 -27.53 -8.99
N PRO A 259 -4.75 -26.63 -9.06
CA PRO A 259 -4.22 -26.14 -10.33
C PRO A 259 -3.78 -27.24 -11.29
N ASP A 260 -3.26 -28.36 -10.77
CA ASP A 260 -2.76 -29.49 -11.55
C ASP A 260 -3.78 -30.63 -11.70
N GLY A 261 -4.97 -30.49 -11.12
CA GLY A 261 -6.05 -31.48 -11.16
C GLY A 261 -5.80 -32.75 -10.33
N ASN A 262 -4.71 -32.81 -9.57
CA ASN A 262 -4.35 -33.96 -8.73
C ASN A 262 -4.81 -33.77 -7.29
N ILE A 263 -4.88 -34.87 -6.53
CA ILE A 263 -5.23 -34.81 -5.11
C ILE A 263 -4.23 -33.91 -4.36
N PRO A 264 -4.68 -32.96 -3.53
CA PRO A 264 -3.76 -32.12 -2.77
C PRO A 264 -2.89 -32.95 -1.84
N ALA A 265 -1.57 -32.71 -1.87
CA ALA A 265 -0.66 -33.33 -0.93
C ALA A 265 -0.87 -32.77 0.49
N ASN A 266 -0.61 -33.57 1.52
CA ASN A 266 -0.69 -33.10 2.90
C ASN A 266 0.23 -31.89 3.11
N GLY A 267 -0.24 -30.88 3.84
CA GLY A 267 0.50 -29.66 4.11
C GLY A 267 0.41 -28.57 3.03
N THR A 268 -0.21 -28.85 1.88
CA THR A 268 -0.23 -27.90 0.75
C THR A 268 -1.43 -26.97 0.73
N VAL A 269 -2.55 -27.35 1.35
CA VAL A 269 -3.77 -26.53 1.39
C VAL A 269 -3.93 -25.90 2.76
N GLU A 270 -4.16 -24.59 2.78
CA GLU A 270 -4.43 -23.81 3.99
C GLU A 270 -5.75 -23.05 3.85
N ILE A 271 -6.49 -22.91 4.94
CA ILE A 271 -7.71 -22.09 4.98
C ILE A 271 -7.60 -20.98 6.01
N ALA A 272 -8.24 -19.83 5.76
CA ALA A 272 -8.37 -18.78 6.76
C ALA A 272 -9.22 -19.26 7.95
N THR A 273 -8.73 -18.99 9.16
CA THR A 273 -9.40 -19.33 10.43
C THR A 273 -9.71 -18.12 11.29
N ARG A 274 -9.03 -17.00 11.04
CA ARG A 274 -9.19 -15.74 11.77
C ARG A 274 -9.10 -14.57 10.79
N GLN A 275 -9.80 -13.50 11.12
CA GLN A 275 -9.67 -12.24 10.38
C GLN A 275 -8.33 -11.55 10.68
N TYR A 276 -7.83 -11.66 11.91
CA TYR A 276 -6.66 -10.92 12.37
C TYR A 276 -5.47 -11.85 12.66
N GLY A 277 -4.29 -11.47 12.16
CA GLY A 277 -3.00 -12.04 12.59
C GLY A 277 -2.46 -11.36 13.84
N ALA A 278 -2.72 -10.06 14.00
CA ALA A 278 -2.38 -9.29 15.19
C ALA A 278 -3.40 -8.21 15.52
N GLN A 279 -3.56 -7.95 16.82
CA GLN A 279 -4.35 -6.84 17.35
C GLN A 279 -3.57 -6.12 18.46
N LEU A 280 -3.31 -4.83 18.27
CA LEU A 280 -2.62 -3.94 19.20
C LEU A 280 -3.65 -3.02 19.84
N THR A 281 -4.28 -3.47 20.93
CA THR A 281 -5.27 -2.67 21.66
C THR A 281 -4.63 -1.82 22.76
N GLY A 282 -3.44 -2.21 23.24
CA GLY A 282 -2.63 -1.39 24.13
C GLY A 282 -1.88 -0.26 23.40
N GLN A 283 -1.25 0.61 24.17
CA GLN A 283 -0.51 1.79 23.69
C GLN A 283 0.99 1.63 23.92
N TYR A 284 1.82 2.40 23.21
CA TYR A 284 3.28 2.31 23.29
C TYR A 284 3.77 0.87 23.04
N ILE A 285 3.27 0.27 21.97
CA ILE A 285 3.66 -1.07 21.50
C ILE A 285 4.54 -0.90 20.26
N LYS A 286 5.62 -1.67 20.21
CA LYS A 286 6.47 -1.81 19.02
C LYS A 286 6.43 -3.26 18.54
N VAL A 287 6.04 -3.48 17.28
CA VAL A 287 6.10 -4.80 16.62
C VAL A 287 7.08 -4.71 15.45
N GLU A 288 8.07 -5.60 15.42
CA GLU A 288 9.21 -5.51 14.50
C GLU A 288 9.66 -6.84 13.91
N GLY A 289 9.84 -6.88 12.58
CA GLY A 289 10.52 -7.99 11.90
C GLY A 289 9.70 -9.29 11.82
N ILE A 290 8.37 -9.20 11.78
CA ILE A 290 7.47 -10.36 11.75
C ILE A 290 6.74 -10.45 10.41
N ASP A 291 6.65 -11.67 9.86
CA ASP A 291 5.82 -11.96 8.71
C ASP A 291 4.41 -12.39 9.15
N PHE A 292 3.39 -11.82 8.52
CA PHE A 292 1.98 -12.15 8.72
C PHE A 292 1.38 -12.68 7.42
N PHE A 293 0.56 -13.73 7.53
CA PHE A 293 -0.07 -14.37 6.37
C PHE A 293 -1.56 -14.65 6.62
N GLY A 294 -2.39 -14.24 5.65
CA GLY A 294 -3.82 -14.61 5.56
C GLY A 294 -4.75 -13.88 6.53
N GLY A 295 -4.29 -12.82 7.21
CA GLY A 295 -5.09 -12.06 8.15
C GLY A 295 -4.58 -10.64 8.42
N SER A 296 -5.51 -9.76 8.78
CA SER A 296 -5.34 -8.32 8.97
C SER A 296 -4.53 -8.00 10.22
N ILE A 297 -3.98 -6.79 10.26
CA ILE A 297 -3.38 -6.19 11.44
C ILE A 297 -4.28 -5.07 11.93
N LYS A 298 -4.71 -5.13 13.20
CA LYS A 298 -5.53 -4.07 13.80
C LYS A 298 -4.75 -3.30 14.86
N ILE A 299 -4.64 -1.99 14.70
CA ILE A 299 -3.92 -1.10 15.62
C ILE A 299 -4.94 -0.11 16.21
N SER A 300 -5.50 -0.47 17.37
CA SER A 300 -6.51 0.35 18.05
C SER A 300 -5.95 1.26 19.12
N GLY A 301 -4.85 0.86 19.77
CA GLY A 301 -4.16 1.73 20.72
C GLY A 301 -3.34 2.80 20.01
N SER A 302 -3.09 3.89 20.74
CA SER A 302 -2.29 5.03 20.27
C SER A 302 -0.80 4.88 20.59
N ASN A 303 0.04 5.68 19.92
CA ASN A 303 1.49 5.71 20.11
C ASN A 303 2.15 4.35 19.79
N ASN A 304 1.63 3.65 18.78
CA ASN A 304 2.13 2.33 18.40
C ASN A 304 3.05 2.42 17.18
N MET A 305 4.00 1.49 17.10
CA MET A 305 4.97 1.37 16.01
C MET A 305 4.87 -0.02 15.39
N PHE A 306 4.60 -0.07 14.10
CA PHE A 306 4.60 -1.29 13.28
C PHE A 306 5.69 -1.14 12.22
N PHE A 307 6.78 -1.86 12.39
CA PHE A 307 8.05 -1.57 11.73
C PHE A 307 8.69 -2.82 11.10
N ASN A 308 9.20 -2.74 9.87
CA ASN A 308 9.91 -3.87 9.22
C ASN A 308 9.09 -5.19 9.20
N ASN A 309 7.76 -5.12 9.08
CA ASN A 309 6.92 -6.32 9.05
C ASN A 309 6.44 -6.61 7.63
N THR A 310 6.13 -7.88 7.35
CA THR A 310 5.50 -8.30 6.10
C THR A 310 4.05 -8.67 6.38
N VAL A 311 3.10 -8.22 5.56
CA VAL A 311 1.69 -8.63 5.62
C VAL A 311 1.27 -9.09 4.23
N ILE A 312 1.07 -10.41 4.07
CA ILE A 312 0.65 -11.02 2.81
C ILE A 312 -0.76 -11.58 2.96
N HIS A 313 -1.63 -11.33 1.98
CA HIS A 313 -3.03 -11.73 2.03
C HIS A 313 -3.72 -11.18 3.29
N GLY A 314 -3.50 -9.89 3.55
CA GLY A 314 -3.90 -9.24 4.79
C GLY A 314 -5.41 -9.12 4.95
N ASN A 315 -6.18 -9.08 3.87
CA ASN A 315 -7.63 -9.19 3.93
C ASN A 315 -8.13 -9.77 2.61
N GLU A 316 -8.68 -10.98 2.66
CA GLU A 316 -9.07 -11.74 1.47
C GLU A 316 -10.56 -12.11 1.54
N GLY A 317 -11.15 -12.41 0.38
CA GLY A 317 -12.55 -12.81 0.27
C GLY A 317 -13.38 -11.81 -0.53
N HIS A 318 -14.63 -11.59 -0.14
CA HIS A 318 -15.59 -10.77 -0.89
C HIS A 318 -16.12 -9.58 -0.08
N ASP A 319 -16.72 -8.61 -0.78
CA ASP A 319 -17.29 -7.40 -0.18
C ASP A 319 -18.49 -7.70 0.75
N ASN A 320 -18.88 -6.72 1.56
CA ASN A 320 -20.05 -6.73 2.41
C ASN A 320 -21.35 -6.83 1.59
N LEU A 321 -22.06 -7.93 1.79
CA LEU A 321 -23.30 -8.26 1.06
C LEU A 321 -24.50 -7.35 1.43
N ASN A 322 -24.37 -6.54 2.49
CA ASN A 322 -25.41 -5.65 3.00
C ASN A 322 -25.02 -4.17 2.97
N ASN A 323 -23.98 -3.79 2.20
CA ASN A 323 -23.53 -2.40 2.15
C ASN A 323 -24.65 -1.48 1.64
N THR A 324 -24.85 -0.35 2.33
CA THR A 324 -25.78 0.71 1.91
C THR A 324 -25.05 1.97 1.43
N GLY A 325 -23.72 1.89 1.36
CA GLY A 325 -22.82 2.97 1.03
C GLY A 325 -21.47 2.42 0.53
N ALA A 326 -20.59 3.35 0.16
CA ALA A 326 -19.26 3.07 -0.40
C ALA A 326 -18.17 2.85 0.68
N SER A 327 -18.50 3.02 1.96
CA SER A 327 -17.49 2.97 3.02
C SER A 327 -16.97 1.54 3.23
N VAL A 328 -15.65 1.38 3.12
CA VAL A 328 -14.93 0.14 3.43
C VAL A 328 -13.98 0.41 4.60
N GLY A 329 -14.19 -0.30 5.71
CA GLY A 329 -13.39 -0.11 6.95
C GLY A 329 -12.26 -1.13 7.09
N GLU A 330 -12.33 -2.21 6.32
CA GLU A 330 -11.41 -3.34 6.35
C GLU A 330 -10.15 -3.05 5.52
N ALA A 331 -9.02 -3.59 5.97
CA ALA A 331 -7.71 -3.41 5.34
C ALA A 331 -6.75 -4.55 5.69
N ALA A 332 -5.61 -4.63 4.98
CA ALA A 332 -4.48 -5.42 5.48
C ALA A 332 -3.93 -4.84 6.79
N ILE A 333 -3.89 -3.51 6.94
CA ILE A 333 -3.56 -2.81 8.19
C ILE A 333 -4.62 -1.75 8.52
N GLU A 334 -5.31 -1.92 9.65
CA GLU A 334 -6.28 -0.98 10.20
C GLU A 334 -5.65 -0.12 11.30
N VAL A 335 -5.43 1.17 11.03
CA VAL A 335 -4.97 2.16 12.02
C VAL A 335 -6.17 2.93 12.56
N LEU A 336 -6.53 2.62 13.80
CA LEU A 336 -7.69 3.19 14.50
C LEU A 336 -7.27 4.10 15.66
N GLY A 337 -6.05 3.92 16.19
CA GLY A 337 -5.46 4.76 17.23
C GLY A 337 -4.55 5.88 16.69
N ALA A 338 -4.38 6.93 17.49
CA ALA A 338 -3.56 8.10 17.16
C ALA A 338 -2.05 7.85 17.29
N ASN A 339 -1.24 8.75 16.70
CA ASN A 339 0.22 8.76 16.83
C ASN A 339 0.85 7.42 16.42
N THR A 340 0.32 6.77 15.39
CA THR A 340 0.80 5.47 14.92
C THR A 340 1.87 5.67 13.84
N LEU A 341 2.94 4.89 13.91
CA LEU A 341 3.95 4.80 12.86
C LEU A 341 3.85 3.42 12.19
N VAL A 342 3.54 3.40 10.89
CA VAL A 342 3.69 2.21 10.04
C VAL A 342 4.84 2.47 9.09
N LYS A 343 5.95 1.75 9.28
CA LYS A 343 7.20 2.06 8.58
C LYS A 343 7.95 0.83 8.07
N ARG A 344 8.51 0.91 6.86
CA ARG A 344 9.34 -0.15 6.25
C ARG A 344 8.63 -1.51 6.19
N CYS A 345 7.30 -1.50 6.07
CA CYS A 345 6.53 -2.71 5.94
C CYS A 345 6.35 -3.08 4.47
N ILE A 346 6.23 -4.38 4.20
CA ILE A 346 5.79 -4.92 2.91
C ILE A 346 4.34 -5.34 3.08
N ILE A 347 3.44 -4.75 2.32
CA ILE A 347 2.02 -5.08 2.29
C ILE A 347 1.69 -5.56 0.88
N ASN A 348 1.26 -6.80 0.74
CA ASN A 348 0.95 -7.39 -0.56
C ASN A 348 -0.31 -8.25 -0.49
N HIS A 349 -1.20 -8.10 -1.47
CA HIS A 349 -2.52 -8.74 -1.55
C HIS A 349 -3.49 -8.32 -0.43
N SER A 350 -4.46 -7.50 -0.80
CA SER A 350 -5.67 -7.23 -0.03
C SER A 350 -6.84 -6.99 -0.97
N ALA A 351 -7.98 -7.63 -0.73
CA ALA A 351 -9.20 -7.53 -1.52
C ALA A 351 -9.87 -6.18 -1.35
N VAL A 352 -9.52 -5.51 -0.26
CA VAL A 352 -9.99 -4.20 0.19
C VAL A 352 -8.79 -3.27 0.36
N ASN A 353 -8.78 -2.35 1.33
CA ASN A 353 -7.69 -1.39 1.51
C ASN A 353 -6.35 -2.08 1.84
N GLY A 354 -5.24 -1.43 1.50
CA GLY A 354 -3.91 -1.83 1.97
C GLY A 354 -3.71 -1.37 3.41
N ILE A 355 -3.60 -0.07 3.61
CA ILE A 355 -3.56 0.58 4.94
C ILE A 355 -4.69 1.60 5.03
N ILE A 356 -5.53 1.49 6.07
CA ILE A 356 -6.57 2.49 6.36
C ILE A 356 -6.30 3.22 7.67
N ILE A 357 -6.49 4.54 7.68
CA ILE A 357 -6.39 5.41 8.86
C ILE A 357 -7.73 6.11 9.11
N GLN A 358 -8.41 5.73 10.19
CA GLN A 358 -9.83 6.03 10.38
C GLN A 358 -10.08 7.11 11.43
N ASN A 359 -10.45 8.31 10.96
CA ASN A 359 -10.69 9.47 11.83
C ASN A 359 -11.78 9.21 12.87
N TYR A 360 -12.90 8.60 12.46
CA TYR A 360 -14.04 8.35 13.35
C TYR A 360 -13.71 7.40 14.51
N SER A 361 -12.63 6.61 14.38
CA SER A 361 -12.14 5.72 15.44
C SER A 361 -11.14 6.39 16.39
N GLY A 362 -10.74 7.64 16.10
CA GLY A 362 -9.77 8.41 16.89
C GLY A 362 -8.35 8.45 16.30
N ALA A 363 -8.13 7.93 15.10
CA ALA A 363 -6.82 8.01 14.46
C ALA A 363 -6.51 9.46 14.01
N HIS A 364 -5.31 9.94 14.31
CA HIS A 364 -4.73 11.20 13.86
C HIS A 364 -3.22 11.20 14.10
N ASN A 365 -2.49 12.22 13.60
CA ASN A 365 -1.05 12.41 13.85
C ASN A 365 -0.20 11.17 13.52
N SER A 366 -0.60 10.40 12.51
CA SER A 366 0.04 9.12 12.17
C SER A 366 0.90 9.25 10.92
N ILE A 367 1.93 8.42 10.83
CA ILE A 367 2.92 8.46 9.76
C ILE A 367 2.96 7.08 9.09
N ILE A 368 2.77 7.08 7.77
CA ILE A 368 2.90 5.92 6.89
C ILE A 368 4.12 6.18 6.01
N GLU A 369 5.26 5.59 6.35
CA GLU A 369 6.55 5.95 5.75
C GLU A 369 7.37 4.76 5.25
N GLU A 370 8.01 4.88 4.09
CA GLU A 370 8.99 3.88 3.58
C GLU A 370 8.38 2.48 3.40
N ASN A 371 7.07 2.36 3.12
CA ASN A 371 6.42 1.06 2.91
C ASN A 371 6.39 0.68 1.43
N THR A 372 6.43 -0.62 1.15
CA THR A 372 6.12 -1.19 -0.18
C THR A 372 4.72 -1.78 -0.14
N ILE A 373 3.80 -1.25 -0.94
CA ILE A 373 2.38 -1.65 -0.92
C ILE A 373 1.97 -2.08 -2.32
N SER A 374 1.40 -3.26 -2.45
CA SER A 374 1.05 -3.79 -3.76
C SER A 374 -0.13 -4.75 -3.79
N ASN A 375 -0.77 -4.81 -4.95
CA ASN A 375 -1.89 -5.70 -5.26
C ASN A 375 -3.09 -5.51 -4.34
N ILE A 376 -3.66 -4.31 -4.38
CA ILE A 376 -4.74 -3.87 -3.48
C ILE A 376 -6.04 -3.68 -4.25
N ASP A 377 -7.18 -3.99 -3.60
CA ASP A 377 -8.52 -3.74 -4.09
C ASP A 377 -8.87 -4.45 -5.41
N TYR A 378 -8.55 -5.74 -5.52
CA TYR A 378 -9.00 -6.54 -6.67
C TYR A 378 -10.52 -6.84 -6.65
N LEU A 379 -11.27 -6.32 -5.67
CA LEU A 379 -12.73 -6.25 -5.75
C LEU A 379 -13.17 -5.07 -6.61
N GLY A 380 -12.39 -3.99 -6.72
CA GLY A 380 -12.78 -2.79 -7.45
C GLY A 380 -13.88 -1.98 -6.76
N ILE A 381 -13.83 -1.95 -5.42
CA ILE A 381 -14.74 -1.19 -4.56
C ILE A 381 -14.09 0.13 -4.13
N HIS A 382 -14.70 0.87 -3.20
CA HIS A 382 -14.13 2.12 -2.69
C HIS A 382 -13.02 1.89 -1.65
N ALA A 383 -12.01 1.11 -2.06
CA ALA A 383 -10.80 0.85 -1.31
C ALA A 383 -9.56 1.39 -2.04
N THR A 384 -8.46 1.53 -1.30
CA THR A 384 -7.25 2.19 -1.76
C THR A 384 -6.02 1.52 -1.15
N ALA A 385 -4.86 1.57 -1.82
CA ALA A 385 -3.60 1.08 -1.23
C ALA A 385 -3.24 1.82 0.07
N VAL A 386 -3.41 3.14 0.12
CA VAL A 386 -3.38 3.93 1.35
C VAL A 386 -4.60 4.83 1.43
N ARG A 387 -5.45 4.65 2.43
CA ARG A 387 -6.69 5.42 2.63
C ARG A 387 -6.70 6.12 3.98
N SER A 388 -6.89 7.44 3.99
CA SER A 388 -7.02 8.22 5.22
C SER A 388 -8.13 9.27 5.15
N THR A 389 -8.93 9.30 6.21
CA THR A 389 -9.84 10.42 6.51
C THR A 389 -9.38 11.23 7.73
N ALA A 390 -8.30 10.79 8.38
CA ALA A 390 -7.77 11.34 9.62
C ALA A 390 -6.94 12.61 9.39
N ASN A 391 -6.85 13.44 10.42
CA ASN A 391 -6.10 14.70 10.39
C ASN A 391 -4.62 14.50 10.74
N ASN A 392 -3.78 15.42 10.27
CA ASN A 392 -2.34 15.47 10.53
C ASN A 392 -1.64 14.16 10.13
N ILE A 393 -2.02 13.61 8.98
CA ILE A 393 -1.46 12.36 8.46
C ILE A 393 -0.33 12.67 7.51
N LYS A 394 0.76 11.90 7.63
CA LYS A 394 1.88 11.95 6.70
C LYS A 394 2.00 10.62 5.95
N VAL A 395 1.93 10.68 4.62
CA VAL A 395 2.14 9.54 3.73
C VAL A 395 3.43 9.84 2.94
N LEU A 396 4.54 9.23 3.36
CA LEU A 396 5.88 9.65 2.95
C LEU A 396 6.67 8.49 2.34
N LYS A 397 7.35 8.70 1.20
CA LYS A 397 8.39 7.77 0.73
C LYS A 397 7.90 6.32 0.52
N ASN A 398 6.63 6.12 0.22
CA ASN A 398 6.11 4.78 -0.03
C ASN A 398 6.28 4.44 -1.51
N THR A 399 6.51 3.16 -1.81
CA THR A 399 6.39 2.60 -3.16
C THR A 399 5.07 1.84 -3.24
N ILE A 400 4.18 2.23 -4.15
CA ILE A 400 2.82 1.71 -4.29
C ILE A 400 2.62 1.26 -5.73
N THR A 401 2.18 0.02 -5.95
CA THR A 401 1.90 -0.46 -7.30
C THR A 401 0.75 -1.45 -7.36
N ASN A 402 -0.03 -1.42 -8.43
CA ASN A 402 -1.22 -2.24 -8.68
C ASN A 402 -2.35 -2.01 -7.65
N ALA A 403 -3.30 -1.16 -8.03
CA ALA A 403 -4.55 -0.94 -7.31
C ALA A 403 -5.75 -1.09 -8.25
N GLY A 404 -6.84 -1.70 -7.79
CA GLY A 404 -8.06 -1.87 -8.58
C GLY A 404 -8.76 -0.54 -8.88
N ARG A 405 -8.85 0.32 -7.86
CA ARG A 405 -9.34 1.70 -7.97
C ARG A 405 -8.19 2.71 -7.80
N ASP A 406 -8.23 3.60 -6.82
CA ASP A 406 -7.22 4.63 -6.61
C ASP A 406 -5.96 4.14 -5.89
N GLY A 407 -4.84 4.86 -6.05
CA GLY A 407 -3.56 4.53 -5.41
C GLY A 407 -3.44 5.07 -3.98
N ILE A 408 -3.65 6.37 -3.79
CA ILE A 408 -3.57 7.07 -2.49
C ILE A 408 -4.81 7.94 -2.31
N TYR A 409 -5.44 7.84 -1.14
CA TYR A 409 -6.59 8.64 -0.74
C TYR A 409 -6.35 9.35 0.60
N VAL A 410 -6.37 10.69 0.60
CA VAL A 410 -6.18 11.49 1.82
C VAL A 410 -7.12 12.71 1.81
N SER A 411 -8.12 12.70 2.71
CA SER A 411 -9.15 13.76 2.79
C SER A 411 -9.21 14.53 4.12
N GLY A 412 -8.33 14.21 5.05
CA GLY A 412 -8.23 14.87 6.36
C GLY A 412 -7.61 16.27 6.29
N LEU A 413 -7.57 16.96 7.43
CA LEU A 413 -6.96 18.29 7.57
C LEU A 413 -5.46 18.19 7.81
N ASN A 414 -4.71 19.19 7.32
CA ASN A 414 -3.27 19.39 7.53
C ASN A 414 -2.44 18.13 7.24
N CYS A 415 -2.76 17.43 6.16
CA CYS A 415 -2.06 16.22 5.76
C CYS A 415 -0.95 16.52 4.75
N GLU A 416 0.04 15.63 4.70
CA GLU A 416 1.19 15.70 3.80
C GLU A 416 1.31 14.38 3.03
N THR A 417 1.30 14.45 1.71
CA THR A 417 1.58 13.30 0.83
C THR A 417 2.80 13.64 0.00
N ALA A 418 3.95 13.04 0.34
CA ALA A 418 5.21 13.44 -0.27
C ALA A 418 6.19 12.31 -0.55
N TYR A 419 6.98 12.47 -1.61
CA TYR A 419 8.04 11.53 -1.98
C TYR A 419 7.56 10.10 -2.24
N ASN A 420 6.27 9.89 -2.53
CA ASN A 420 5.75 8.56 -2.86
C ASN A 420 5.93 8.28 -4.35
N ASP A 421 6.31 7.05 -4.66
CA ASP A 421 6.26 6.48 -6.00
C ASP A 421 4.98 5.62 -6.04
N ALA A 422 3.98 6.05 -6.79
CA ALA A 422 2.74 5.32 -6.95
C ALA A 422 2.41 5.12 -8.44
N SER A 423 2.13 3.86 -8.80
CA SER A 423 1.90 3.47 -10.17
C SER A 423 0.79 2.44 -10.34
N ARG A 424 0.28 2.32 -11.57
CA ARG A 424 -0.66 1.27 -11.97
C ARG A 424 -1.89 1.20 -11.05
N ALA A 425 -2.47 2.37 -10.78
CA ALA A 425 -3.81 2.47 -10.23
C ALA A 425 -4.85 2.22 -11.35
N GLU A 426 -6.09 1.99 -10.94
CA GLU A 426 -7.27 1.87 -11.81
C GLU A 426 -7.20 0.65 -12.72
N LEU A 427 -6.69 -0.48 -12.21
CA LEU A 427 -6.62 -1.73 -12.97
C LEU A 427 -7.99 -2.40 -13.16
N ILE A 428 -9.00 -2.02 -12.39
CA ILE A 428 -10.37 -2.55 -12.48
C ILE A 428 -11.38 -1.44 -12.75
N ASN A 429 -11.24 -0.30 -12.05
CA ASN A 429 -12.18 0.81 -12.10
C ASN A 429 -11.75 1.91 -13.08
N SER A 430 -12.59 2.94 -13.19
CA SER A 430 -12.26 4.22 -13.81
C SER A 430 -12.88 5.36 -13.01
N ASP A 431 -12.55 6.62 -13.35
CA ASP A 431 -13.07 7.83 -12.72
C ASP A 431 -12.47 8.04 -11.32
N SER A 432 -11.16 7.85 -11.22
CA SER A 432 -10.35 8.17 -10.06
C SER A 432 -8.93 8.60 -10.50
N GLY A 433 -7.93 8.43 -9.63
CA GLY A 433 -6.57 8.78 -9.96
C GLY A 433 -5.55 8.06 -9.10
N VAL A 434 -4.28 8.19 -9.47
CA VAL A 434 -3.15 7.70 -8.67
C VAL A 434 -3.18 8.32 -7.28
N PHE A 435 -3.41 9.64 -7.21
CA PHE A 435 -3.88 10.33 -6.02
C PHE A 435 -5.35 10.74 -6.22
N TYR A 436 -6.21 10.38 -5.27
CA TYR A 436 -7.63 10.68 -5.32
C TYR A 436 -8.12 11.24 -3.96
N THR A 437 -9.02 12.22 -3.98
CA THR A 437 -9.72 12.66 -2.76
C THR A 437 -11.06 13.27 -3.11
N VAL A 438 -11.98 13.28 -2.16
CA VAL A 438 -13.23 14.04 -2.25
C VAL A 438 -13.23 15.14 -1.19
N GLY A 439 -13.68 16.32 -1.58
CA GLY A 439 -13.71 17.50 -0.75
C GLY A 439 -14.97 17.68 0.09
N ASN A 440 -15.02 18.81 0.78
CA ASN A 440 -16.17 19.30 1.52
C ASN A 440 -16.02 20.82 1.75
N ALA A 441 -16.87 21.41 2.60
CA ALA A 441 -16.81 22.85 2.86
C ALA A 441 -15.50 23.32 3.51
N ALA A 442 -14.74 22.44 4.16
CA ALA A 442 -13.52 22.79 4.89
C ALA A 442 -12.31 22.93 3.95
N SER A 443 -11.56 24.03 4.14
CA SER A 443 -10.21 24.17 3.59
C SER A 443 -9.28 23.16 4.27
N LYS A 444 -8.61 22.32 3.48
CA LYS A 444 -7.88 21.16 4.01
C LYS A 444 -6.51 21.51 4.57
N GLY A 445 -5.87 22.59 4.11
CA GLY A 445 -4.50 22.93 4.50
C GLY A 445 -3.51 21.81 4.21
N SER A 446 -3.77 20.99 3.19
CA SER A 446 -3.00 19.77 2.90
C SER A 446 -2.08 19.98 1.72
N VAL A 447 -0.91 19.32 1.74
CA VAL A 447 0.13 19.49 0.73
C VAL A 447 0.44 18.15 0.07
N ILE A 448 0.53 18.16 -1.26
CA ILE A 448 0.86 17.00 -2.09
C ILE A 448 2.10 17.38 -2.91
N HIS A 449 3.26 16.81 -2.61
CA HIS A 449 4.49 17.26 -3.25
C HIS A 449 5.59 16.23 -3.45
N HIS A 450 6.42 16.45 -4.48
CA HIS A 450 7.59 15.59 -4.75
C HIS A 450 7.22 14.11 -4.94
N ASN A 451 6.00 13.81 -5.42
CA ASN A 451 5.60 12.45 -5.73
C ASN A 451 5.84 12.12 -7.20
N TRP A 452 6.02 10.83 -7.48
CA TRP A 452 5.97 10.24 -8.81
C TRP A 452 4.65 9.47 -8.94
N PHE A 453 3.76 9.95 -9.82
CA PHE A 453 2.44 9.35 -10.05
C PHE A 453 2.29 8.93 -11.51
N HIS A 454 2.24 7.62 -11.78
CA HIS A 454 2.45 7.18 -13.15
C HIS A 454 1.83 5.86 -13.59
N ASP A 455 1.96 5.59 -14.89
CA ASP A 455 1.61 4.31 -15.55
C ASP A 455 0.23 3.79 -15.15
N SER A 456 -0.76 4.69 -15.13
CA SER A 456 -2.13 4.37 -14.71
C SER A 456 -3.11 4.60 -15.85
N ALA A 457 -3.79 3.54 -16.23
CA ALA A 457 -4.74 3.54 -17.33
C ALA A 457 -5.93 2.67 -16.95
N SER A 458 -7.14 3.22 -17.09
CA SER A 458 -8.34 2.45 -16.77
C SER A 458 -8.61 1.38 -17.84
N PRO A 459 -9.36 0.31 -17.52
CA PRO A 459 -9.50 -0.84 -18.41
C PRO A 459 -10.32 -0.51 -19.66
N SER A 460 -10.11 -1.28 -20.73
CA SER A 460 -10.78 -1.05 -22.03
C SER A 460 -12.31 -1.15 -22.00
N TYR A 461 -12.87 -1.81 -20.99
CA TYR A 461 -14.32 -1.92 -20.76
C TYR A 461 -14.89 -0.73 -19.97
N SER A 462 -14.10 0.31 -19.71
CA SER A 462 -14.48 1.51 -18.95
C SER A 462 -14.42 2.78 -19.82
N SER A 463 -14.62 3.95 -19.21
CA SER A 463 -14.60 5.25 -19.93
C SER A 463 -13.21 5.88 -20.12
N ALA A 464 -12.11 5.13 -19.95
CA ALA A 464 -10.72 5.58 -20.12
C ALA A 464 -10.34 6.78 -19.22
N LYS A 465 -10.75 6.75 -17.95
CA LYS A 465 -10.56 7.83 -16.99
C LYS A 465 -9.64 7.42 -15.87
N ALA A 466 -8.33 7.63 -16.04
CA ALA A 466 -7.35 7.53 -14.95
C ALA A 466 -6.49 8.78 -14.88
N ALA A 467 -6.64 9.56 -13.81
CA ALA A 467 -5.93 10.82 -13.60
C ALA A 467 -4.64 10.63 -12.78
N GLY A 468 -3.71 11.57 -12.89
CA GLY A 468 -2.54 11.61 -12.01
C GLY A 468 -2.93 12.04 -10.59
N ILE A 469 -3.39 13.28 -10.46
CA ILE A 469 -3.92 13.84 -9.22
C ILE A 469 -5.35 14.30 -9.45
N TYR A 470 -6.28 13.70 -8.72
CA TYR A 470 -7.70 14.01 -8.81
C TYR A 470 -8.21 14.53 -7.47
N LEU A 471 -8.38 15.85 -7.42
CA LEU A 471 -9.06 16.55 -6.32
C LEU A 471 -10.54 16.65 -6.67
N ASP A 472 -11.26 15.56 -6.42
CA ASP A 472 -12.64 15.40 -6.82
C ASP A 472 -13.59 16.27 -5.98
N ASN A 473 -14.86 16.17 -6.31
CA ASN A 473 -15.99 16.94 -5.82
C ASN A 473 -15.75 17.79 -4.56
N ASP A 474 -15.86 19.11 -4.75
CA ASP A 474 -15.89 20.13 -3.69
C ASP A 474 -14.56 20.24 -2.89
N SER A 475 -13.41 20.01 -3.53
CA SER A 475 -12.07 20.05 -2.91
C SER A 475 -11.58 21.47 -2.63
N LYS A 476 -10.94 21.70 -1.47
CA LYS A 476 -10.54 23.05 -1.04
C LYS A 476 -9.25 23.08 -0.25
N GLY A 477 -8.42 24.10 -0.45
CA GLY A 477 -7.24 24.35 0.40
C GLY A 477 -6.14 23.31 0.25
N TYR A 478 -5.86 22.89 -0.98
CA TYR A 478 -4.78 21.97 -1.31
C TYR A 478 -3.64 22.73 -1.98
N VAL A 479 -2.40 22.45 -1.60
CA VAL A 479 -1.20 22.90 -2.30
C VAL A 479 -0.52 21.70 -2.95
N VAL A 480 -0.50 21.68 -4.28
CA VAL A 480 0.01 20.60 -5.11
C VAL A 480 1.27 21.11 -5.81
N HIS A 481 2.46 20.63 -5.43
CA HIS A 481 3.68 21.15 -6.01
C HIS A 481 4.81 20.16 -6.22
N HIS A 482 5.65 20.39 -7.23
CA HIS A 482 6.83 19.57 -7.49
C HIS A 482 6.52 18.08 -7.66
N ASN A 483 5.32 17.71 -8.11
CA ASN A 483 5.03 16.33 -8.48
C ASN A 483 5.42 16.09 -9.94
N VAL A 484 5.81 14.86 -10.25
CA VAL A 484 5.99 14.37 -11.61
C VAL A 484 4.90 13.35 -11.90
N ILE A 485 4.15 13.59 -12.96
CA ILE A 485 3.05 12.75 -13.39
C ILE A 485 3.35 12.27 -14.80
N TRP A 486 3.28 10.97 -15.07
CA TRP A 486 3.47 10.49 -16.44
C TRP A 486 2.70 9.22 -16.80
N ASN A 487 2.45 9.02 -18.10
CA ASN A 487 1.77 7.84 -18.62
C ASN A 487 0.41 7.58 -17.95
N VAL A 488 -0.36 8.64 -17.70
CA VAL A 488 -1.74 8.52 -17.18
C VAL A 488 -2.77 8.76 -18.29
N SER A 489 -3.79 7.91 -18.37
CA SER A 489 -4.67 7.84 -19.54
C SER A 489 -5.62 9.03 -19.73
N TRP A 490 -5.94 9.80 -18.67
CA TRP A 490 -6.93 10.88 -18.73
C TRP A 490 -6.32 12.28 -18.65
N SER A 491 -5.97 12.74 -17.45
CA SER A 491 -5.41 14.08 -17.22
C SER A 491 -4.35 14.02 -16.13
N GLY A 492 -3.36 14.92 -16.19
CA GLY A 492 -2.41 15.09 -15.10
C GLY A 492 -3.13 15.58 -13.84
N PHE A 493 -3.94 16.64 -13.98
CA PHE A 493 -4.82 17.15 -12.93
C PHE A 493 -6.29 17.03 -13.30
N GLN A 494 -7.08 16.56 -12.35
CA GLN A 494 -8.54 16.59 -12.43
C GLN A 494 -9.12 17.31 -11.21
N VAL A 495 -10.06 18.23 -11.43
CA VAL A 495 -10.83 18.89 -10.36
C VAL A 495 -12.30 18.98 -10.68
N ASN A 496 -13.19 18.67 -9.73
CA ASN A 496 -14.63 18.64 -10.00
C ASN A 496 -15.45 19.44 -9.00
N TRP A 497 -16.57 19.96 -9.47
CA TRP A 497 -17.56 20.69 -8.67
C TRP A 497 -16.92 21.89 -7.96
N ALA A 498 -17.34 22.29 -6.75
CA ALA A 498 -16.95 23.59 -6.18
C ALA A 498 -15.53 23.59 -5.57
N ASN A 499 -14.51 23.98 -6.34
CA ASN A 499 -13.12 23.97 -5.89
C ASN A 499 -12.61 25.36 -5.53
N TRP A 500 -12.05 25.51 -4.32
CA TRP A 500 -11.56 26.80 -3.81
C TRP A 500 -10.15 26.73 -3.22
N ASN A 501 -9.35 27.79 -3.40
CA ASN A 501 -8.02 27.90 -2.81
C ASN A 501 -7.14 26.67 -3.11
N ILE A 502 -7.19 26.17 -4.34
CA ILE A 502 -6.32 25.09 -4.79
C ILE A 502 -5.16 25.69 -5.57
N ASP A 503 -3.95 25.33 -5.16
CA ASP A 503 -2.70 25.79 -5.74
C ASP A 503 -1.98 24.65 -6.44
N PHE A 504 -1.77 24.76 -7.75
CA PHE A 504 -0.94 23.86 -8.54
C PHE A 504 0.33 24.58 -8.98
N PHE A 505 1.46 24.30 -8.32
CA PHE A 505 2.73 25.00 -8.54
C PHE A 505 3.86 24.07 -8.96
N ASN A 506 4.64 24.43 -9.98
CA ASN A 506 5.90 23.75 -10.26
C ASN A 506 5.75 22.23 -10.43
N ASN A 507 4.74 21.74 -11.15
CA ASN A 507 4.58 20.31 -11.42
C ASN A 507 4.98 19.98 -12.86
N THR A 508 5.39 18.72 -13.09
CA THR A 508 5.75 18.20 -14.42
C THR A 508 4.78 17.11 -14.85
N ILE A 509 4.11 17.28 -15.98
CA ILE A 509 3.17 16.31 -16.55
C ILE A 509 3.70 15.84 -17.91
N TRP A 510 4.05 14.56 -18.03
CA TRP A 510 4.70 14.01 -19.22
C TRP A 510 3.91 12.82 -19.79
N ASN A 511 3.60 12.82 -21.08
CA ASN A 511 2.88 11.72 -21.74
C ASN A 511 1.57 11.31 -21.03
N SER A 512 0.73 12.28 -20.71
CA SER A 512 -0.60 12.08 -20.13
C SER A 512 -1.69 12.44 -21.14
N GLY A 513 -2.92 11.97 -20.96
CA GLY A 513 -4.03 12.32 -21.88
C GLY A 513 -4.31 13.83 -22.01
N GLY A 514 -3.98 14.60 -20.98
CA GLY A 514 -3.97 16.07 -21.01
C GLY A 514 -3.31 16.67 -19.76
N ALA A 515 -3.06 17.98 -19.77
CA ALA A 515 -2.50 18.68 -18.61
C ALA A 515 -3.49 18.75 -17.45
N MET A 516 -4.67 19.34 -17.70
CA MET A 516 -5.72 19.48 -16.70
C MET A 516 -7.11 19.43 -17.31
N ASP A 517 -8.06 18.85 -16.60
CA ASP A 517 -9.48 18.92 -16.95
C ASP A 517 -10.35 19.19 -15.69
N SER A 518 -11.58 19.65 -15.91
CA SER A 518 -12.51 19.96 -14.83
C SER A 518 -13.98 19.77 -15.18
N TRP A 519 -14.72 19.07 -14.30
CA TRP A 519 -16.18 18.99 -14.36
C TRP A 519 -16.82 19.99 -13.38
N VAL A 520 -16.96 21.25 -13.80
CA VAL A 520 -17.48 22.34 -12.96
C VAL A 520 -18.96 22.18 -12.59
N ASN A 521 -19.79 21.69 -13.52
CA ASN A 521 -21.22 21.43 -13.31
C ASN A 521 -22.02 22.63 -12.73
N GLY A 522 -21.73 23.84 -13.21
CA GLY A 522 -22.38 25.08 -12.75
C GLY A 522 -22.02 25.52 -11.32
N ARG A 523 -21.05 24.87 -10.68
CA ARG A 523 -20.63 25.20 -9.31
C ARG A 523 -19.55 26.27 -9.29
N VAL A 524 -19.56 27.07 -8.23
CA VAL A 524 -18.63 28.19 -8.06
C VAL A 524 -17.21 27.69 -7.85
N GLN A 525 -16.30 28.23 -8.66
CA GLN A 525 -14.85 28.11 -8.50
C GLN A 525 -14.32 29.43 -7.95
N GLN A 526 -13.29 29.38 -7.09
CA GLN A 526 -12.77 30.58 -6.46
C GLN A 526 -11.30 30.42 -6.09
N ASP A 527 -10.48 31.44 -6.39
CA ASP A 527 -9.11 31.57 -5.87
C ASP A 527 -8.22 30.34 -6.14
N ASN A 528 -8.43 29.65 -7.27
CA ASN A 528 -7.56 28.55 -7.68
C ASN A 528 -6.41 29.10 -8.53
N ARG A 529 -5.18 28.65 -8.28
CA ARG A 529 -3.97 29.17 -8.93
C ARG A 529 -3.20 28.04 -9.60
N ILE A 530 -2.80 28.24 -10.86
CA ILE A 530 -2.05 27.27 -11.65
C ILE A 530 -0.82 27.99 -12.18
N TYR A 531 0.34 27.81 -11.54
CA TYR A 531 1.57 28.52 -11.89
C TYR A 531 2.78 27.61 -12.05
N ASN A 532 3.71 28.02 -12.92
CA ASN A 532 5.02 27.38 -13.08
C ASN A 532 5.00 25.90 -13.49
N ASN A 533 3.88 25.38 -14.01
CA ASN A 533 3.78 23.97 -14.37
C ASN A 533 4.24 23.73 -15.81
N PHE A 534 4.69 22.50 -16.05
CA PHE A 534 4.97 21.99 -17.38
C PHE A 534 4.01 20.84 -17.72
N ALA A 535 3.50 20.82 -18.95
CA ALA A 535 2.83 19.66 -19.51
C ALA A 535 3.33 19.35 -20.93
N SER A 536 3.33 18.08 -21.32
CA SER A 536 3.71 17.68 -22.69
C SER A 536 2.59 17.83 -23.72
N THR A 537 1.33 17.84 -23.29
CA THR A 537 0.15 17.90 -24.16
C THR A 537 -1.10 18.40 -23.41
N GLY A 538 -2.20 18.60 -24.13
CA GLY A 538 -3.47 19.08 -23.62
C GLY A 538 -3.49 20.58 -23.38
N ASP A 539 -4.37 21.03 -22.49
CA ASP A 539 -4.54 22.43 -22.10
C ASP A 539 -4.71 22.54 -20.58
N TRP A 540 -4.42 23.73 -20.03
CA TRP A 540 -4.82 24.09 -18.67
C TRP A 540 -6.28 24.54 -18.67
N PHE A 541 -7.06 24.13 -17.66
CA PHE A 541 -8.49 24.47 -17.60
C PHE A 541 -8.72 25.98 -17.43
N ARG A 542 -9.31 26.63 -18.45
CA ARG A 542 -9.61 28.07 -18.48
C ARG A 542 -11.07 28.33 -18.12
N GLY A 543 -11.34 28.51 -16.83
CA GLY A 543 -12.66 28.89 -16.32
C GLY A 543 -12.59 30.02 -15.29
N THR A 544 -13.73 30.66 -15.01
CA THR A 544 -13.85 31.63 -13.90
C THR A 544 -13.33 31.01 -12.61
N GLY A 545 -12.59 31.77 -11.81
CA GLY A 545 -12.03 31.29 -10.53
C GLY A 545 -10.70 30.54 -10.65
N PHE A 546 -10.14 30.39 -11.86
CA PHE A 546 -8.79 29.89 -12.09
C PHE A 546 -7.87 31.00 -12.62
N ASP A 547 -6.76 31.25 -11.93
CA ASP A 547 -5.68 32.13 -12.37
C ASP A 547 -4.50 31.30 -12.88
N ILE A 548 -4.16 31.47 -14.17
CA ILE A 548 -3.22 30.62 -14.90
C ILE A 548 -2.09 31.49 -15.44
N GLN A 549 -0.88 31.29 -14.94
CA GLN A 549 0.29 32.12 -15.29
C GLN A 549 1.56 31.29 -15.35
N ASN A 550 2.47 31.61 -16.27
CA ASN A 550 3.78 30.97 -16.38
C ASN A 550 3.72 29.43 -16.45
N ASN A 551 2.79 28.86 -17.23
CA ASN A 551 2.79 27.42 -17.50
C ASN A 551 3.16 27.18 -18.97
N ILE A 552 3.89 26.10 -19.24
CA ILE A 552 4.29 25.72 -20.60
C ILE A 552 3.65 24.39 -21.00
N ILE A 553 3.23 24.32 -22.27
CA ILE A 553 2.87 23.06 -22.93
C ILE A 553 3.83 22.85 -24.10
N ALA A 554 4.60 21.77 -24.10
CA ALA A 554 5.52 21.45 -25.19
C ALA A 554 5.68 19.94 -25.40
N ALA A 555 5.43 19.49 -26.64
CA ALA A 555 5.47 18.06 -26.99
C ALA A 555 6.89 17.47 -27.01
N SER A 556 7.90 18.26 -27.36
CA SER A 556 9.30 17.82 -27.34
C SER A 556 9.85 17.84 -25.92
N SER A 557 10.58 16.80 -25.51
CA SER A 557 11.15 16.74 -24.16
C SER A 557 12.15 17.87 -23.90
N PRO A 558 11.88 18.74 -22.91
CA PRO A 558 12.84 19.74 -22.45
C PRO A 558 13.74 19.21 -21.32
N PHE A 559 13.70 17.92 -21.01
CA PHE A 559 14.40 17.33 -19.86
C PHE A 559 15.68 16.61 -20.27
N GLU A 560 16.59 16.40 -19.32
CA GLU A 560 17.89 15.75 -19.55
C GLU A 560 17.74 14.32 -20.09
N ASP A 561 16.91 13.48 -19.45
CA ASP A 561 16.73 12.07 -19.87
C ASP A 561 15.47 11.43 -19.25
N VAL A 562 14.30 11.66 -19.87
CA VAL A 562 13.02 11.12 -19.37
C VAL A 562 13.00 9.59 -19.37
N ALA A 563 13.67 8.94 -20.32
CA ALA A 563 13.70 7.48 -20.41
C ALA A 563 14.36 6.82 -19.18
N ASN A 564 15.28 7.54 -18.53
CA ASN A 564 15.94 7.15 -17.28
C ASN A 564 15.38 7.89 -16.05
N LEU A 565 14.12 8.36 -16.10
CA LEU A 565 13.43 9.07 -15.03
C LEU A 565 14.12 10.37 -14.57
N ASN A 566 14.88 11.00 -15.46
CA ASN A 566 15.54 12.27 -15.18
C ASN A 566 14.77 13.43 -15.83
N PHE A 567 13.86 14.01 -15.04
CA PHE A 567 13.02 15.16 -15.40
C PHE A 567 13.67 16.50 -15.06
N MET A 568 14.98 16.54 -14.82
CA MET A 568 15.72 17.80 -14.66
C MET A 568 15.65 18.60 -15.97
N PRO A 569 15.32 19.92 -15.96
CA PRO A 569 15.33 20.75 -17.16
C PRO A 569 16.70 20.71 -17.82
N LYS A 570 16.77 20.49 -19.14
CA LYS A 570 18.02 20.48 -19.92
C LYS A 570 18.55 21.89 -20.12
N SER A 571 19.88 22.05 -20.20
CA SER A 571 20.53 23.35 -20.42
C SER A 571 20.00 24.05 -21.68
N GLY A 572 19.73 25.35 -21.58
CA GLY A 572 19.27 26.18 -22.70
C GLY A 572 17.80 26.02 -23.05
N THR A 573 17.01 25.29 -22.25
CA THR A 573 15.56 25.17 -22.45
C THR A 573 14.81 26.37 -21.88
N SER A 574 13.60 26.61 -22.39
CA SER A 574 12.70 27.66 -21.91
C SER A 574 12.06 27.36 -20.54
N LEU A 575 12.45 26.26 -19.89
CA LEU A 575 12.01 25.99 -18.52
C LEU A 575 12.87 26.72 -17.51
N ILE A 576 14.15 26.97 -17.83
CA ILE A 576 15.12 27.53 -16.90
C ILE A 576 14.81 29.01 -16.67
N ASP A 577 14.86 29.46 -15.41
CA ASP A 577 14.74 30.87 -15.02
C ASP A 577 13.46 31.56 -15.55
N SER A 578 12.40 30.79 -15.80
CA SER A 578 11.20 31.25 -16.52
C SER A 578 9.92 31.21 -15.68
N GLY A 579 9.99 30.63 -14.50
CA GLY A 579 8.95 30.62 -13.50
C GLY A 579 8.81 31.97 -12.80
N ARG A 580 7.61 32.25 -12.30
CA ARG A 580 7.36 33.40 -11.44
C ARG A 580 7.69 33.06 -9.99
N GLN A 581 8.12 34.06 -9.24
CA GLN A 581 8.08 33.97 -7.77
C GLN A 581 6.62 34.09 -7.30
N ILE A 582 6.24 33.25 -6.33
CA ILE A 582 4.86 33.13 -5.86
C ILE A 582 4.80 33.64 -4.42
N THR A 583 4.07 34.73 -4.19
CA THR A 583 3.91 35.30 -2.85
C THR A 583 3.28 34.28 -1.89
N GLY A 584 3.92 34.06 -0.74
CA GLY A 584 3.46 33.13 0.28
C GLY A 584 3.84 31.66 0.04
N PHE A 585 4.57 31.36 -1.04
CA PHE A 585 5.10 30.02 -1.33
C PHE A 585 6.62 30.09 -1.45
N VAL A 586 7.32 29.42 -0.53
CA VAL A 586 8.78 29.39 -0.52
C VAL A 586 9.24 28.33 -1.52
N ASN A 587 9.86 28.78 -2.61
CA ASN A 587 10.48 27.91 -3.59
C ASN A 587 11.94 28.36 -3.80
N PRO A 588 12.92 27.72 -3.12
CA PRO A 588 14.33 28.03 -3.36
C PRO A 588 14.72 27.70 -4.79
N PHE A 589 15.36 28.64 -5.48
CA PHE A 589 15.79 28.46 -6.87
C PHE A 589 17.24 28.90 -7.08
N LYS A 590 17.83 28.49 -8.19
CA LYS A 590 19.13 28.90 -8.68
C LYS A 590 18.93 29.83 -9.87
N GLY A 591 19.88 30.72 -10.11
CA GLY A 591 19.75 31.71 -11.17
C GLY A 591 18.92 32.93 -10.75
N THR A 592 18.12 33.44 -11.69
CA THR A 592 17.37 34.69 -11.59
C THR A 592 15.88 34.51 -11.27
N ALA A 593 15.32 33.32 -11.53
CA ALA A 593 13.93 32.98 -11.19
C ALA A 593 13.76 31.45 -11.05
N PRO A 594 12.67 30.95 -10.45
CA PRO A 594 12.41 29.51 -10.40
C PRO A 594 12.32 28.89 -11.79
N ASP A 595 12.77 27.65 -11.93
CA ASP A 595 12.50 26.88 -13.14
C ASP A 595 11.02 26.48 -13.21
N LEU A 596 10.53 26.24 -14.44
CA LEU A 596 9.22 25.67 -14.70
C LEU A 596 9.27 24.14 -14.56
N GLY A 597 8.23 23.56 -13.98
CA GLY A 597 8.18 22.14 -13.67
C GLY A 597 8.69 21.81 -12.27
N ALA A 598 8.98 20.53 -12.06
CA ALA A 598 9.13 19.92 -10.73
C ALA A 598 10.56 19.86 -10.22
N TYR A 599 11.52 20.22 -11.06
CA TYR A 599 12.94 20.19 -10.75
C TYR A 599 13.57 21.54 -11.09
N GLU A 600 14.44 21.97 -10.19
CA GLU A 600 15.26 23.16 -10.34
C GLU A 600 16.64 22.77 -10.88
N ARG A 601 17.07 23.37 -12.00
CA ARG A 601 18.37 23.05 -12.60
C ARG A 601 19.52 23.42 -11.65
N GLY A 602 20.32 22.41 -11.29
CA GLY A 602 21.40 22.55 -10.33
C GLY A 602 20.95 22.48 -8.87
N GLY A 603 19.66 22.25 -8.62
CA GLY A 603 19.11 21.83 -7.34
C GLY A 603 19.23 20.32 -7.10
N THR A 604 18.53 19.83 -6.08
CA THR A 604 18.52 18.40 -5.75
C THR A 604 17.78 17.62 -6.83
N ALA A 605 18.42 16.58 -7.37
CA ALA A 605 17.74 15.57 -8.18
C ALA A 605 16.98 14.60 -7.26
N TRP A 606 15.91 15.11 -6.65
CA TRP A 606 15.08 14.35 -5.72
C TRP A 606 14.42 13.15 -6.42
N THR A 607 14.17 12.08 -5.67
CA THR A 607 13.51 10.86 -6.14
C THR A 607 12.35 10.49 -5.21
N ALA A 608 11.51 9.56 -5.64
CA ALA A 608 10.38 9.06 -4.86
C ALA A 608 10.54 7.56 -4.47
N GLY A 609 9.67 7.06 -3.58
CA GLY A 609 9.65 5.67 -3.13
C GLY A 609 10.48 5.40 -1.86
N VAL A 610 10.66 4.12 -1.53
CA VAL A 610 11.27 3.65 -0.25
C VAL A 610 12.71 4.16 -0.01
N ASP A 611 13.39 4.63 -1.05
CA ASP A 611 14.74 5.21 -1.00
C ASP A 611 14.79 6.67 -1.50
N ALA A 612 13.67 7.40 -1.39
CA ALA A 612 13.54 8.78 -1.87
C ALA A 612 14.68 9.70 -1.38
N ILE A 613 15.36 10.35 -2.32
CA ILE A 613 16.23 11.49 -2.07
C ILE A 613 15.32 12.70 -1.92
N MET A 614 15.31 13.33 -0.74
CA MET A 614 14.51 14.52 -0.50
C MET A 614 15.18 15.78 -1.04
N ASP A 615 14.40 16.70 -1.59
CA ASP A 615 14.89 18.03 -1.88
C ASP A 615 15.06 18.82 -0.57
N THR A 616 16.30 19.18 -0.25
CA THR A 616 16.61 20.00 0.92
C THR A 616 16.69 21.49 0.60
N GLY A 617 16.49 21.90 -0.67
CA GLY A 617 16.66 23.27 -1.15
C GLY A 617 18.11 23.76 -1.15
N GLU A 618 19.05 22.92 -0.73
CA GLU A 618 20.48 23.19 -0.65
C GLU A 618 21.21 22.66 -1.88
N ALA A 619 22.36 23.24 -2.21
CA ALA A 619 23.26 22.59 -3.15
C ALA A 619 23.66 21.22 -2.56
N LEU A 620 23.78 20.18 -3.41
CA LEU A 620 24.37 18.90 -2.99
C LEU A 620 25.74 19.15 -2.38
N ASP A 621 25.80 19.20 -1.05
CA ASP A 621 27.05 19.38 -0.33
C ASP A 621 27.83 18.07 -0.37
N VAL A 622 29.00 18.12 -1.00
CA VAL A 622 29.97 17.02 -1.03
C VAL A 622 30.28 16.54 0.40
N ALA A 623 30.18 17.41 1.42
CA ALA A 623 30.41 17.04 2.82
C ALA A 623 29.30 16.13 3.41
N GLN A 624 28.06 16.19 2.91
CA GLN A 624 27.01 15.25 3.35
C GLN A 624 27.28 13.80 2.90
N PHE A 625 28.08 13.61 1.84
CA PHE A 625 28.55 12.28 1.44
C PHE A 625 29.49 11.64 2.48
N PHE A 626 30.14 12.45 3.33
CA PHE A 626 31.16 12.00 4.30
C PHE A 626 30.71 12.02 5.77
N ASN A 627 29.45 12.41 6.06
CA ASN A 627 28.96 12.55 7.45
C ASN A 627 28.55 11.25 8.15
N GLN A 628 28.74 10.07 7.54
CA GLN A 628 28.64 8.78 8.22
C GLN A 628 30.04 8.12 8.28
N LYS A 629 30.61 8.04 9.49
CA LYS A 629 31.96 7.51 9.77
C LYS A 629 32.07 6.01 9.51
N SER A 630 32.15 5.62 8.25
CA SER A 630 32.67 4.30 7.90
C SER A 630 33.27 4.32 6.49
N ASN A 631 34.61 4.29 6.45
CA ASN A 631 35.39 4.36 5.23
C ASN A 631 35.40 3.00 4.54
N LEU A 632 35.12 2.95 3.24
CA LEU A 632 35.34 1.77 2.41
C LEU A 632 36.81 1.61 2.08
N THR A 633 37.32 0.38 2.19
CA THR A 633 38.63 0.02 1.66
C THR A 633 38.47 -0.33 0.19
N ILE A 634 39.04 0.49 -0.68
CA ILE A 634 38.91 0.37 -2.14
C ILE A 634 40.28 0.39 -2.82
N TYR A 635 40.49 -0.50 -3.78
CA TYR A 635 41.77 -0.64 -4.47
C TYR A 635 41.64 -1.29 -5.85
N PRO A 636 42.56 -1.03 -6.80
CA PRO A 636 43.51 0.06 -6.76
C PRO A 636 42.77 1.41 -6.82
N ASN A 637 43.32 2.44 -6.18
CA ASN A 637 42.79 3.80 -6.28
C ASN A 637 43.97 4.77 -6.41
N PRO A 638 44.25 5.32 -7.60
CA PRO A 638 43.41 5.32 -8.80
C PRO A 638 43.23 3.96 -9.49
N ALA A 639 42.06 3.72 -10.09
CA ALA A 639 41.69 2.51 -10.82
C ALA A 639 41.65 2.75 -12.34
N SER A 640 41.99 1.74 -13.14
CA SER A 640 41.85 1.76 -14.60
C SER A 640 40.65 0.91 -15.02
N ASP A 641 40.74 -0.41 -14.97
CA ASP A 641 39.70 -1.27 -15.57
C ASP A 641 38.71 -1.82 -14.53
N VAL A 642 39.18 -2.04 -13.31
CA VAL A 642 38.40 -2.60 -12.20
C VAL A 642 38.74 -1.86 -10.92
N LEU A 643 37.70 -1.56 -10.12
CA LEU A 643 37.82 -1.13 -8.73
C LEU A 643 37.31 -2.25 -7.82
N ASN A 644 38.12 -2.67 -6.87
CA ASN A 644 37.71 -3.61 -5.84
C ASN A 644 37.31 -2.88 -4.56
N VAL A 645 36.32 -3.44 -3.87
CA VAL A 645 35.82 -2.99 -2.57
C VAL A 645 35.99 -4.14 -1.59
N GLN A 646 36.87 -3.98 -0.60
CA GLN A 646 37.02 -4.96 0.48
C GLN A 646 35.81 -4.88 1.40
N LEU A 647 35.22 -6.04 1.71
CA LEU A 647 34.17 -6.17 2.71
C LEU A 647 34.75 -6.65 4.04
N ASP A 648 34.40 -5.96 5.12
CA ASP A 648 34.67 -6.39 6.49
C ASP A 648 33.63 -7.42 6.97
N ALA A 649 33.95 -8.16 8.04
CA ALA A 649 33.08 -9.19 8.61
C ALA A 649 31.69 -8.68 9.07
N SER A 650 31.54 -7.37 9.31
CA SER A 650 30.26 -6.70 9.62
C SER A 650 29.43 -6.34 8.38
N GLN A 651 30.07 -6.26 7.21
CA GLN A 651 29.48 -5.94 5.91
C GLN A 651 29.10 -7.20 5.12
N ASN A 652 29.65 -8.36 5.49
CA ASN A 652 29.52 -9.62 4.76
C ASN A 652 28.39 -10.53 5.29
N ARG A 653 27.13 -10.06 5.20
CA ARG A 653 25.94 -10.89 5.43
C ARG A 653 24.79 -10.49 4.50
N GLY A 654 24.55 -11.25 3.44
CA GLY A 654 23.38 -11.08 2.56
C GLY A 654 23.64 -10.17 1.34
N ILE A 655 22.58 -9.55 0.82
CA ILE A 655 22.65 -8.75 -0.40
C ILE A 655 23.32 -7.40 -0.11
N VAL A 656 24.39 -7.12 -0.84
CA VAL A 656 25.14 -5.88 -0.81
C VAL A 656 24.85 -5.08 -2.08
N THR A 657 24.46 -3.81 -1.93
CA THR A 657 24.24 -2.92 -3.08
C THR A 657 25.37 -1.89 -3.14
N VAL A 658 26.04 -1.81 -4.28
CA VAL A 658 27.01 -0.75 -4.59
C VAL A 658 26.37 0.27 -5.51
N LYS A 659 26.45 1.55 -5.16
CA LYS A 659 26.08 2.68 -6.01
C LYS A 659 27.30 3.57 -6.23
N VAL A 660 27.65 3.85 -7.48
CA VAL A 660 28.74 4.75 -7.86
C VAL A 660 28.15 6.02 -8.45
N TYR A 661 28.64 7.17 -8.00
CA TYR A 661 28.18 8.50 -8.38
C TYR A 661 29.34 9.32 -8.93
N SER A 662 29.04 10.27 -9.80
CA SER A 662 29.99 11.33 -10.18
C SER A 662 30.22 12.30 -9.00
N LEU A 663 31.25 13.14 -9.10
CA LEU A 663 31.45 14.26 -8.15
C LEU A 663 30.27 15.25 -8.07
N LEU A 664 29.41 15.29 -9.09
CA LEU A 664 28.20 16.12 -9.12
C LEU A 664 26.97 15.38 -8.54
N GLY A 665 27.16 14.21 -7.92
CA GLY A 665 26.09 13.43 -7.29
C GLY A 665 25.23 12.61 -8.25
N ARG A 666 25.42 12.71 -9.58
CA ARG A 666 24.75 11.84 -10.55
C ARG A 666 25.11 10.37 -10.32
N LEU A 667 24.13 9.48 -10.22
CA LEU A 667 24.35 8.03 -10.20
C LEU A 667 24.88 7.57 -11.56
N ILE A 668 25.99 6.85 -11.55
CA ILE A 668 26.71 6.33 -12.73
C ILE A 668 26.48 4.84 -12.87
N GLN A 669 26.49 4.10 -11.76
CA GLN A 669 26.27 2.66 -11.76
C GLN A 669 25.63 2.19 -10.47
N ILE A 670 24.75 1.21 -10.56
CA ILE A 670 24.27 0.42 -9.44
C ILE A 670 24.54 -1.07 -9.73
N LYS A 671 25.05 -1.80 -8.73
CA LYS A 671 25.20 -3.25 -8.79
C LYS A 671 24.81 -3.88 -7.46
N GLN A 672 24.15 -5.03 -7.54
CA GLN A 672 23.86 -5.86 -6.38
C GLN A 672 24.72 -7.12 -6.42
N PHE A 673 25.19 -7.52 -5.24
CA PHE A 673 26.01 -8.69 -5.02
C PHE A 673 25.35 -9.51 -3.91
N ASP A 674 25.15 -10.80 -4.14
CA ASP A 674 24.62 -11.73 -3.13
C ASP A 674 25.80 -12.54 -2.59
N GLU A 675 26.34 -12.15 -1.43
CA GLU A 675 27.55 -12.79 -0.90
C GLU A 675 27.33 -13.31 0.53
N SER A 676 27.40 -14.64 0.63
CA SER A 676 27.49 -15.35 1.91
C SER A 676 28.91 -15.82 2.23
N GLN A 677 29.93 -15.56 1.40
CA GLN A 677 31.32 -16.02 1.61
C GLN A 677 32.46 -15.19 0.97
N ASN A 678 32.22 -14.16 0.15
CA ASN A 678 33.32 -13.40 -0.50
C ASN A 678 33.68 -12.15 0.31
N SER A 679 34.98 -11.86 0.43
CA SER A 679 35.49 -10.70 1.19
C SER A 679 35.75 -9.47 0.32
N GLU A 680 35.39 -9.51 -0.96
CA GLU A 680 35.77 -8.50 -1.96
C GLU A 680 34.78 -8.45 -3.12
N ILE A 681 34.37 -7.23 -3.48
CA ILE A 681 33.49 -6.96 -4.62
C ILE A 681 34.28 -6.26 -5.73
N SER A 682 34.23 -6.78 -6.95
CA SER A 682 34.85 -6.16 -8.13
C SER A 682 33.86 -5.39 -9.00
N ILE A 683 34.22 -4.14 -9.31
CA ILE A 683 33.41 -3.20 -10.10
C ILE A 683 34.17 -2.89 -11.39
N PRO A 684 33.69 -3.36 -12.56
CA PRO A 684 34.28 -2.98 -13.84
C PRO A 684 34.01 -1.51 -14.12
N LEU A 685 35.01 -0.81 -14.66
CA LEU A 685 35.01 0.62 -14.92
C LEU A 685 35.09 0.96 -16.42
N ASN A 686 34.86 -0.01 -17.31
CA ASN A 686 35.03 0.15 -18.75
C ASN A 686 34.18 1.30 -19.34
N ASP A 687 33.01 1.55 -18.74
CA ASP A 687 32.07 2.59 -19.18
C ASP A 687 32.25 3.92 -18.44
N PHE A 688 33.27 4.03 -17.58
CA PHE A 688 33.55 5.25 -16.81
C PHE A 688 34.53 6.14 -17.57
N SER A 689 34.15 7.41 -17.70
CA SER A 689 35.08 8.46 -18.14
C SER A 689 36.20 8.68 -17.11
N GLN A 690 37.33 9.24 -17.53
CA GLN A 690 38.38 9.66 -16.60
C GLN A 690 37.82 10.71 -15.63
N GLY A 691 38.05 10.54 -14.34
CA GLY A 691 37.47 11.44 -13.35
C GLY A 691 37.47 10.91 -11.93
N THR A 692 36.99 11.74 -11.02
CA THR A 692 36.77 11.35 -9.62
C THR A 692 35.32 10.93 -9.44
N TYR A 693 35.13 9.85 -8.69
CA TYR A 693 33.84 9.24 -8.41
C TYR A 693 33.67 9.01 -6.91
N LEU A 694 32.41 9.01 -6.48
CA LEU A 694 31.97 8.70 -5.13
C LEU A 694 31.31 7.32 -5.15
N ILE A 695 31.55 6.49 -4.15
CA ILE A 695 30.99 5.15 -4.05
C ILE A 695 30.26 4.97 -2.71
N LYS A 696 29.05 4.41 -2.76
CA LYS A 696 28.28 3.98 -1.60
C LYS A 696 28.10 2.47 -1.61
N LEU A 697 28.28 1.84 -0.46
CA LEU A 697 27.96 0.45 -0.20
C LEU A 697 26.80 0.41 0.79
N PHE A 698 25.73 -0.28 0.46
CA PHE A 698 24.60 -0.56 1.34
C PHE A 698 24.69 -2.02 1.75
N ALA A 699 24.89 -2.27 3.04
CA ALA A 699 25.01 -3.61 3.60
C ALA A 699 24.43 -3.64 5.02
N ASN A 700 23.59 -4.63 5.35
CA ASN A 700 23.03 -4.82 6.69
C ASN A 700 22.37 -3.57 7.31
N GLY A 701 21.63 -2.80 6.49
CA GLY A 701 20.97 -1.56 6.95
C GLY A 701 21.93 -0.40 7.27
N SER A 702 23.23 -0.56 6.97
CA SER A 702 24.26 0.46 7.11
C SER A 702 24.74 0.95 5.75
N VAL A 703 25.23 2.20 5.71
CA VAL A 703 25.78 2.83 4.51
C VAL A 703 27.23 3.18 4.74
N TYR A 704 28.09 2.75 3.82
CA TYR A 704 29.52 3.00 3.82
C TYR A 704 29.89 3.83 2.60
N ASN A 705 30.84 4.74 2.73
CA ASN A 705 31.18 5.70 1.69
C ASN A 705 32.67 5.63 1.33
N GLY A 706 32.99 5.90 0.07
CA GLY A 706 34.35 5.96 -0.44
C GLY A 706 34.47 6.89 -1.65
N LYS A 707 35.70 7.15 -2.09
CA LYS A 707 36.02 7.96 -3.27
C LYS A 707 37.15 7.31 -4.05
N PHE A 708 36.98 7.13 -5.35
CA PHE A 708 38.06 6.68 -6.22
C PHE A 708 38.28 7.58 -7.43
N ILE A 709 39.45 7.44 -8.05
CA ILE A 709 39.84 8.13 -9.27
C ILE A 709 39.90 7.09 -10.39
N LYS A 710 39.10 7.27 -11.45
CA LYS A 710 39.23 6.53 -12.72
C LYS A 710 40.31 7.21 -13.57
N LYS A 711 41.35 6.46 -13.90
CA LYS A 711 42.39 6.85 -14.86
C LYS A 711 42.04 6.50 -16.28
#